data_AF-A0A378LPV9-F1
#
_entry.id   AF-A0A378LPV9-F1
#
_cell.length_a   1.000
_cell.length_b   1.000
_cell.length_c   1.000
_cell.angle_alpha   90.00
_cell.angle_beta   90.00
_cell.angle_gamma   90.00
#
_symmetry.space_group_name_H-M   'P 1'
#
loop_
_entity.id
_entity.type
_entity.pdbx_description
1 polymer ?
#
loop_
_entity_poly.entity_id
_entity_poly.type
_entity_poly.pdbx_seq_one_letter_code
_entity_poly.pdbx_strand_id
1 'polypeptide(L)'
;MAKKNQEFYNALLSDELRDADATQRKKALDALLQADSDENFRKAIIANRVFWEAVDDETVPEEGWDDVNIPANDNYIEHDDAHHSIESLRQVVAQQRAKYSVSAITDQSILLQILRHNKDQCRQYLATKIPELASAPGWQADPKSVLTNDAIDVVKRQAAIQYLTKVINDAKVENLQKLRDVITHENNTNALKTDLEALGIPPHTDALFNDLAATGLKDLIEGKIESIEKEASLKQFKEELQKFEDALQDPDVLLSTAMRDLLHNDKPNFLDGLVALPPPVQLAPQAPPLDYQDKAKAQDAAKDITEEMHARLCARYVEESLKRMAPLNIGHMVGVLKETRHGTIHDSLRDNFGFDRAEILDRAVVNNPAQNNKFKAALIKSYVKQLPAELANETLLQKLATPETSIQDIRSELSTKIGNGVSRAHLECLQAEDMTEIKRAARIQLFKLRVEQISRLGQGAHSKLIDLYSNLPDAKQVDLLKNLPHVNFLMSTQDDDVLKSYLGSKDAKGQVLDFTALKAENENNKILKQIQNPVIAKVLAGVTTNIHRPDQIDAINRSLLSKKDVADFTTAPRDFEVVLNVIFRESGIADTGTNKRDFFAKFGYDVNANTFTGPIATAIKDQHVRNKPLLDVLDPIKDNAARMDTRNFLGLMLRVEKAGPFDTDFDDLEEAFYESPDLETFLQKGQTLDAVNFTPAIQDKIRQDIPSDEFNRLRKDYKDRLANSDNPADNPKIQAQHKEARDVLTDINAKSLALWDRREKLKVVANIDFPNFKGKTSNELAALKNTYKSAQEECLNAISYLEQAQKTLNSLKPIEPVALTNPPRSDQEVAARAQVILEAKQLISDINVRLGRINSRLAQYKGIYNKISNDILPAINKASDNSEKELYTDKKATIFIQKRDKALQMSIPSSGGVSELYKPSVAAPRTAVSGGAPDQTLFKAVGKPEADEVICFDHSATVNVGRSTVNIHSRFTYDPSPPGGNVGTIKGSDVTKSAPGRYEVVEFPMPPQGQQPTTEIVKEQVDFSMRMAVQILANLKKPPTEANPLVIEGVYGKEEELKFLWTALVHLGEQNPKMKFSHKAIAITGDATFEPEKERDKRALIGTDKGWAKGSVHATVFEHSNYKNAVKTHVENLKTRLDNKEKDAKKTKEVDTSIQKTMKDDMSGLRNELKVKAEDLKKKEGVTPEVARLQVK
;
A
#
# COMPACT_ATOMS: atom_id res chain seq x y z
N MET A 1 63.13 1.17 74.72
CA MET A 1 62.33 0.32 73.81
C MET A 1 61.39 1.23 73.07
N ALA A 2 61.37 1.20 71.74
CA ALA A 2 60.49 2.04 70.95
C ALA A 2 59.08 1.44 70.98
N LYS A 3 58.10 2.27 71.34
CA LYS A 3 56.67 1.92 71.31
C LYS A 3 56.18 2.02 69.86
N LYS A 4 55.29 1.13 69.44
CA LYS A 4 54.87 0.96 68.03
C LYS A 4 53.58 1.68 67.65
N ASN A 5 53.11 2.61 68.48
CA ASN A 5 51.84 3.32 68.26
C ASN A 5 51.81 4.11 66.94
N GLN A 6 52.92 4.79 66.60
CA GLN A 6 53.02 5.60 65.37
C GLN A 6 53.07 4.72 64.12
N GLU A 7 53.90 3.69 64.13
CA GLU A 7 54.06 2.75 63.02
C GLU A 7 52.73 2.05 62.73
N PHE A 8 52.03 1.60 63.78
CA PHE A 8 50.71 1.00 63.63
C PHE A 8 49.65 2.00 63.12
N TYR A 9 49.70 3.25 63.57
CA TYR A 9 48.84 4.32 63.05
C TYR A 9 49.09 4.55 61.55
N ASN A 10 50.35 4.59 61.12
CA ASN A 10 50.73 4.77 59.73
C ASN A 10 50.29 3.58 58.86
N ALA A 11 50.51 2.35 59.33
CA ALA A 11 50.04 1.14 58.67
C ALA A 11 48.50 1.11 58.51
N LEU A 12 47.75 1.65 59.48
CA LEU A 12 46.31 1.80 59.36
C LEU A 12 45.87 2.81 58.29
N LEU A 13 46.74 3.75 57.90
CA LEU A 13 46.45 4.75 56.87
C LEU A 13 47.10 4.44 55.51
N SER A 14 47.87 3.36 55.40
CA SER A 14 48.71 3.07 54.25
C SER A 14 47.93 2.56 53.03
N ASP A 15 48.54 2.70 51.85
CA ASP A 15 48.02 2.14 50.60
C ASP A 15 48.22 0.62 50.56
N GLU A 16 49.23 0.10 51.25
CA GLU A 16 49.48 -1.32 51.44
C GLU A 16 48.31 -1.99 52.17
N LEU A 17 47.71 -1.32 53.17
CA LEU A 17 46.47 -1.79 53.78
C LEU A 17 45.30 -1.77 52.79
N ARG A 18 45.21 -0.75 51.91
CA ARG A 18 44.18 -0.68 50.87
C ARG A 18 44.30 -1.81 49.85
N ASP A 19 45.52 -2.24 49.56
CA ASP A 19 45.81 -3.22 48.51
C ASP A 19 45.90 -4.67 49.07
N ALA A 20 45.94 -4.83 50.39
CA ALA A 20 45.87 -6.13 51.07
C ALA A 20 44.56 -6.90 50.80
N ASP A 21 44.60 -8.23 50.96
CA ASP A 21 43.43 -9.09 50.76
C ASP A 21 42.23 -8.62 51.58
N ALA A 22 41.11 -8.39 50.90
CA ALA A 22 39.93 -7.77 51.49
C ALA A 22 39.35 -8.60 52.65
N THR A 23 39.48 -9.94 52.61
CA THR A 23 38.98 -10.83 53.66
C THR A 23 39.88 -10.79 54.89
N GLN A 24 41.19 -10.87 54.69
CA GLN A 24 42.18 -10.79 55.76
C GLN A 24 42.18 -9.40 56.42
N ARG A 25 42.12 -8.33 55.61
CA ARG A 25 41.96 -6.96 56.10
C ARG A 25 40.71 -6.78 56.94
N LYS A 26 39.56 -7.26 56.45
CA LYS A 26 38.30 -7.20 57.20
C LYS A 26 38.45 -7.90 58.55
N LYS A 27 39.00 -9.11 58.56
CA LYS A 27 39.20 -9.92 59.77
C LYS A 27 40.12 -9.20 60.79
N ALA A 28 41.23 -8.63 60.33
CA ALA A 28 42.19 -7.94 61.18
C ALA A 28 41.57 -6.66 61.79
N LEU A 29 40.84 -5.86 61.00
CA LEU A 29 40.15 -4.66 61.49
C LEU A 29 38.99 -5.00 62.44
N ASP A 30 38.21 -6.05 62.16
CA ASP A 30 37.12 -6.49 63.03
C ASP A 30 37.64 -6.97 64.40
N ALA A 31 38.78 -7.69 64.43
CA ALA A 31 39.40 -8.15 65.66
C ALA A 31 39.85 -6.98 66.57
N LEU A 32 40.39 -5.92 65.98
CA LEU A 32 40.79 -4.71 66.71
C LEU A 32 39.59 -3.91 67.20
N LEU A 33 38.56 -3.80 66.37
CA LEU A 33 37.33 -3.06 66.68
C LEU A 33 36.54 -3.69 67.84
N GLN A 34 36.58 -5.03 67.95
CA GLN A 34 35.84 -5.80 68.96
C GLN A 34 36.57 -5.98 70.30
N ALA A 35 37.84 -5.61 70.39
CA ALA A 35 38.63 -5.82 71.60
C ALA A 35 38.10 -4.97 72.77
N ASP A 36 37.54 -5.57 73.82
CA ASP A 36 36.82 -4.88 74.92
C ASP A 36 37.69 -4.16 75.97
N SER A 37 39.00 -4.35 75.92
CA SER A 37 39.99 -3.76 76.82
C SER A 37 41.29 -3.48 76.07
N ASP A 38 42.16 -2.65 76.63
CA ASP A 38 43.45 -2.32 75.99
C ASP A 38 44.39 -3.53 75.92
N GLU A 39 44.31 -4.43 76.91
CA GLU A 39 45.00 -5.72 76.88
C GLU A 39 44.51 -6.56 75.69
N ASN A 40 43.19 -6.63 75.48
CA ASN A 40 42.62 -7.37 74.36
C ASN A 40 42.90 -6.70 73.00
N PHE A 41 43.06 -5.38 72.95
CA PHE A 41 43.43 -4.66 71.74
C PHE A 41 44.85 -5.06 71.30
N ARG A 42 45.79 -5.06 72.24
CA ARG A 42 47.16 -5.56 72.01
C ARG A 42 47.18 -7.02 71.59
N LYS A 43 46.38 -7.89 72.24
CA LYS A 43 46.24 -9.30 71.84
C LYS A 43 45.68 -9.44 70.42
N ALA A 44 44.76 -8.58 70.00
CA ALA A 44 44.21 -8.61 68.66
C ALA A 44 45.23 -8.19 67.57
N ILE A 45 46.13 -7.24 67.88
CA ILE A 45 47.27 -6.92 67.01
C ILE A 45 48.18 -8.15 66.88
N ILE A 46 48.58 -8.75 68.02
CA ILE A 46 49.47 -9.91 68.06
C ILE A 46 48.85 -11.12 67.33
N ALA A 47 47.56 -11.40 67.54
CA ALA A 47 46.86 -12.50 66.90
C ALA A 47 46.77 -12.36 65.36
N ASN A 48 46.95 -11.15 64.83
CA ASN A 48 46.98 -10.87 63.40
C ASN A 48 48.38 -10.38 62.95
N ARG A 49 49.45 -10.68 63.69
CA ARG A 49 50.82 -10.23 63.41
C ARG A 49 51.24 -10.45 61.96
N VAL A 50 51.05 -11.66 61.43
CA VAL A 50 51.45 -12.02 60.05
C VAL A 50 50.79 -11.10 59.01
N PHE A 51 49.56 -10.67 59.26
CA PHE A 51 48.87 -9.73 58.39
C PHE A 51 49.47 -8.32 58.50
N TRP A 52 49.68 -7.83 59.73
CA TRP A 52 50.24 -6.50 59.95
C TRP A 52 51.68 -6.38 59.46
N GLU A 53 52.51 -7.41 59.65
CA GLU A 53 53.87 -7.52 59.11
C GLU A 53 53.90 -7.49 57.58
N ALA A 54 52.87 -8.02 56.92
CA ALA A 54 52.73 -7.96 55.46
C ALA A 54 52.22 -6.60 54.96
N VAL A 55 51.56 -5.81 55.82
CA VAL A 55 51.12 -4.44 55.51
C VAL A 55 52.25 -3.44 55.75
N ASP A 56 52.98 -3.61 56.85
CA ASP A 56 54.12 -2.77 57.27
C ASP A 56 54.95 -3.56 58.30
N ASP A 57 56.18 -3.91 57.94
CA ASP A 57 57.09 -4.71 58.77
C ASP A 57 57.56 -3.98 60.04
N GLU A 58 57.47 -2.65 60.07
CA GLU A 58 57.82 -1.83 61.24
C GLU A 58 56.77 -1.92 62.38
N THR A 59 55.61 -2.53 62.12
CA THR A 59 54.53 -2.72 63.12
C THR A 59 54.83 -3.83 64.15
N VAL A 60 55.87 -4.61 63.91
CA VAL A 60 56.31 -5.74 64.75
C VAL A 60 57.55 -5.31 65.58
N PRO A 61 57.74 -5.81 66.82
CA PRO A 61 58.95 -5.50 67.60
C PRO A 61 60.24 -6.03 66.94
N GLU A 62 61.34 -5.26 67.00
CA GLU A 62 62.67 -5.72 66.57
C GLU A 62 63.24 -6.81 67.51
N GLU A 63 64.12 -7.67 66.96
CA GLU A 63 64.72 -8.87 67.56
C GLU A 63 64.98 -8.78 69.08
N GLY A 64 64.42 -9.74 69.83
CA GLY A 64 64.55 -9.86 71.29
C GLY A 64 63.31 -10.35 72.02
N TRP A 65 62.19 -10.49 71.32
CA TRP A 65 60.95 -11.09 71.83
C TRP A 65 60.89 -12.55 71.35
N ASP A 66 61.09 -13.52 72.25
CA ASP A 66 60.88 -14.94 71.91
C ASP A 66 59.46 -15.10 71.32
N ASP A 67 59.35 -15.75 70.16
CA ASP A 67 58.14 -15.96 69.34
C ASP A 67 56.93 -16.57 70.10
N VAL A 68 57.08 -16.88 71.38
CA VAL A 68 56.12 -17.58 72.23
C VAL A 68 55.51 -16.68 73.33
N ASN A 69 56.07 -15.49 73.61
CA ASN A 69 55.51 -14.60 74.65
C ASN A 69 55.77 -13.12 74.34
N ILE A 70 54.98 -12.53 73.43
CA ILE A 70 54.87 -11.08 73.33
C ILE A 70 53.95 -10.58 74.44
N PRO A 71 54.43 -9.99 75.56
CA PRO A 71 53.53 -9.45 76.56
C PRO A 71 52.66 -8.34 75.98
N ALA A 72 51.35 -8.50 76.10
CA ALA A 72 50.34 -7.51 75.75
C ALA A 72 50.34 -6.35 76.78
N ASN A 73 51.45 -5.62 76.87
CA ASN A 73 51.68 -4.53 77.83
C ASN A 73 52.03 -3.21 77.14
N ASP A 74 52.17 -2.15 77.94
CA ASP A 74 52.43 -0.78 77.48
C ASP A 74 53.80 -0.59 76.80
N ASN A 75 54.70 -1.58 76.85
CA ASN A 75 56.00 -1.49 76.18
C ASN A 75 55.90 -1.79 74.67
N TYR A 76 54.81 -2.40 74.20
CA TYR A 76 54.57 -2.66 72.78
C TYR A 76 53.70 -1.56 72.14
N ILE A 77 52.47 -1.42 72.66
CA ILE A 77 51.55 -0.33 72.30
C ILE A 77 51.17 0.40 73.59
N GLU A 78 51.55 1.65 73.75
CA GLU A 78 51.25 2.44 74.95
C GLU A 78 49.78 2.86 74.98
N HIS A 79 49.17 2.82 76.16
CA HIS A 79 47.78 3.21 76.36
C HIS A 79 47.55 4.72 76.10
N ASP A 80 48.36 5.56 76.74
CA ASP A 80 48.25 7.02 76.81
C ASP A 80 49.32 7.75 75.98
N ASP A 81 49.74 7.17 74.85
CA ASP A 81 50.67 7.83 73.93
C ASP A 81 50.14 9.23 73.54
N ALA A 82 51.03 10.23 73.61
CA ALA A 82 50.66 11.64 73.47
C ALA A 82 50.10 12.01 72.08
N HIS A 83 50.35 11.19 71.05
CA HIS A 83 49.92 11.45 69.68
C HIS A 83 49.02 10.34 69.13
N HIS A 84 49.25 9.09 69.53
CA HIS A 84 48.59 7.89 68.99
C HIS A 84 48.16 6.91 70.10
N SER A 85 47.38 7.38 71.06
CA SER A 85 46.77 6.54 72.11
C SER A 85 45.96 5.37 71.53
N ILE A 86 45.72 4.31 72.33
CA ILE A 86 44.89 3.18 71.90
C ILE A 86 43.49 3.64 71.47
N GLU A 87 42.94 4.68 72.10
CA GLU A 87 41.67 5.29 71.70
C GLU A 87 41.74 5.85 70.27
N SER A 88 42.79 6.61 69.94
CA SER A 88 42.97 7.16 68.60
C SER A 88 43.19 6.08 67.53
N LEU A 89 43.90 4.99 67.88
CA LEU A 89 44.08 3.84 66.99
C LEU A 89 42.74 3.13 66.73
N ARG A 90 41.91 2.95 67.76
CA ARG A 90 40.54 2.39 67.61
C ARG A 90 39.68 3.26 66.69
N GLN A 91 39.78 4.59 66.81
CA GLN A 91 39.06 5.52 65.93
C GLN A 91 39.48 5.38 64.47
N VAL A 92 40.78 5.24 64.18
CA VAL A 92 41.28 5.01 62.82
C VAL A 92 40.88 3.62 62.30
N VAL A 93 40.92 2.59 63.14
CA VAL A 93 40.43 1.24 62.78
C VAL A 93 38.94 1.32 62.37
N ALA A 94 38.11 2.00 63.16
CA ALA A 94 36.69 2.17 62.86
C ALA A 94 36.47 2.95 61.55
N GLN A 95 37.25 4.02 61.31
CA GLN A 95 37.24 4.78 60.06
C GLN A 95 37.56 3.89 58.85
N GLN A 96 38.66 3.15 58.91
CA GLN A 96 39.11 2.30 57.79
C GLN A 96 38.14 1.15 57.53
N ARG A 97 37.64 0.51 58.59
CA ARG A 97 36.63 -0.54 58.46
C ARG A 97 35.38 0.00 57.77
N ALA A 98 34.90 1.18 58.17
CA ALA A 98 33.77 1.83 57.51
C ALA A 98 34.07 2.18 56.04
N LYS A 99 35.23 2.80 55.77
CA LYS A 99 35.68 3.19 54.42
C LYS A 99 35.73 1.99 53.46
N TYR A 100 36.40 0.90 53.84
CA TYR A 100 36.53 -0.30 53.00
C TYR A 100 35.23 -1.07 52.81
N SER A 101 34.32 -0.98 53.78
CA SER A 101 32.98 -1.55 53.62
C SER A 101 32.18 -0.78 52.59
N VAL A 102 32.25 0.54 52.62
CA VAL A 102 31.57 1.42 51.68
C VAL A 102 32.11 1.26 50.26
N SER A 103 33.43 1.08 50.08
CA SER A 103 33.99 0.81 48.75
C SER A 103 33.50 -0.51 48.14
N ALA A 104 33.10 -1.49 48.96
CA ALA A 104 32.56 -2.77 48.49
C ALA A 104 31.05 -2.72 48.16
N ILE A 105 30.34 -1.62 48.49
CA ILE A 105 28.90 -1.51 48.26
C ILE A 105 28.62 -1.32 46.77
N THR A 106 27.75 -2.18 46.23
CA THR A 106 27.30 -2.10 44.84
C THR A 106 25.93 -1.45 44.67
N ASP A 107 25.12 -1.37 45.73
CA ASP A 107 23.79 -0.78 45.69
C ASP A 107 23.86 0.75 45.80
N GLN A 108 23.48 1.43 44.70
CA GLN A 108 23.44 2.90 44.62
C GLN A 108 22.51 3.52 45.67
N SER A 109 21.43 2.84 46.06
CA SER A 109 20.48 3.36 47.05
C SER A 109 21.11 3.46 48.44
N ILE A 110 21.97 2.50 48.79
CA ILE A 110 22.70 2.47 50.07
C ILE A 110 23.75 3.59 50.09
N LEU A 111 24.50 3.76 48.99
CA LEU A 111 25.48 4.84 48.85
C LEU A 111 24.80 6.22 48.97
N LEU A 112 23.66 6.43 48.30
CA LEU A 112 22.89 7.66 48.42
C LEU A 112 22.35 7.90 49.83
N GLN A 113 21.94 6.86 50.56
CA GLN A 113 21.51 6.99 51.95
C GLN A 113 22.67 7.47 52.83
N ILE A 114 23.87 6.89 52.68
CA ILE A 114 25.08 7.32 53.40
C ILE A 114 25.37 8.82 53.15
N LEU A 115 25.25 9.27 51.89
CA LEU A 115 25.51 10.65 51.50
C LEU A 115 24.46 11.63 52.05
N ARG A 116 23.17 11.24 52.03
CA ARG A 116 22.04 12.08 52.48
C ARG A 116 21.96 12.26 53.99
N HIS A 117 22.35 11.25 54.77
CA HIS A 117 22.29 11.31 56.23
C HIS A 117 23.23 12.36 56.81
N ASN A 118 22.82 13.13 57.82
CA ASN A 118 23.76 13.96 58.59
C ASN A 118 24.76 13.07 59.37
N LYS A 119 25.81 13.64 59.99
CA LYS A 119 26.89 12.83 60.60
C LYS A 119 26.38 11.82 61.65
N ASP A 120 25.37 12.19 62.44
CA ASP A 120 24.81 11.33 63.50
C ASP A 120 23.92 10.23 62.94
N GLN A 121 23.07 10.57 61.96
CA GLN A 121 22.28 9.58 61.23
C GLN A 121 23.17 8.62 60.43
N CYS A 122 24.28 9.10 59.89
CA CYS A 122 25.23 8.30 59.12
C CYS A 122 25.89 7.24 60.01
N ARG A 123 26.29 7.59 61.25
CA ARG A 123 26.79 6.62 62.24
C ARG A 123 25.78 5.52 62.53
N GLN A 124 24.54 5.89 62.83
CA GLN A 124 23.46 4.93 63.10
C GLN A 124 23.22 4.02 61.88
N TYR A 125 23.18 4.61 60.69
CA TYR A 125 22.97 3.86 59.45
C TYR A 125 24.13 2.89 59.16
N LEU A 126 25.38 3.34 59.28
CA LEU A 126 26.57 2.51 59.11
C LEU A 126 26.58 1.34 60.10
N ALA A 127 26.16 1.54 61.35
CA ALA A 127 26.01 0.46 62.33
C ALA A 127 24.98 -0.60 61.92
N THR A 128 23.95 -0.26 61.15
CA THR A 128 23.01 -1.26 60.60
C THR A 128 23.61 -2.09 59.45
N LYS A 129 24.60 -1.53 58.76
CA LYS A 129 25.25 -2.16 57.59
C LYS A 129 26.58 -2.83 57.94
N ILE A 130 27.20 -2.39 59.04
CA ILE A 130 28.46 -2.87 59.59
C ILE A 130 28.20 -3.12 61.08
N PRO A 131 27.59 -4.27 61.43
CA PRO A 131 27.21 -4.57 62.81
C PRO A 131 28.39 -4.50 63.79
N GLU A 132 29.61 -4.77 63.30
CA GLU A 132 30.82 -4.75 64.11
C GLU A 132 31.14 -3.36 64.69
N LEU A 133 30.68 -2.27 64.05
CA LEU A 133 30.77 -0.92 64.63
C LEU A 133 29.89 -0.76 65.87
N ALA A 134 28.68 -1.34 65.85
CA ALA A 134 27.74 -1.25 66.97
C ALA A 134 28.20 -2.04 68.21
N SER A 135 29.08 -3.02 67.99
CA SER A 135 29.69 -3.86 69.03
C SER A 135 31.01 -3.30 69.55
N ALA A 136 31.53 -2.21 68.98
CA ALA A 136 32.78 -1.61 69.41
C ALA A 136 32.67 -0.99 70.82
N PRO A 137 33.69 -1.15 71.68
CA PRO A 137 33.72 -0.49 72.99
C PRO A 137 33.62 1.03 72.85
N GLY A 138 32.81 1.66 73.71
CA GLY A 138 32.52 3.09 73.63
C GLY A 138 31.32 3.46 72.75
N TRP A 139 30.88 2.58 71.83
CA TRP A 139 29.79 2.89 70.90
C TRP A 139 28.45 3.16 71.60
N GLN A 140 28.07 2.36 72.60
CA GLN A 140 26.79 2.53 73.31
C GLN A 140 26.77 3.80 74.20
N ALA A 141 27.94 4.23 74.68
CA ALA A 141 28.06 5.42 75.51
C ALA A 141 28.07 6.70 74.66
N ASP A 142 28.92 6.75 73.64
CA ASP A 142 28.95 7.81 72.64
C ASP A 142 29.54 7.29 71.31
N PRO A 143 28.72 7.03 70.27
CA PRO A 143 29.20 6.62 68.95
C PRO A 143 30.23 7.57 68.33
N LYS A 144 30.27 8.85 68.75
CA LYS A 144 31.24 9.84 68.27
C LYS A 144 32.65 9.58 68.78
N SER A 145 32.80 8.89 69.90
CA SER A 145 34.09 8.46 70.46
C SER A 145 34.74 7.33 69.64
N VAL A 146 33.95 6.56 68.89
CA VAL A 146 34.43 5.46 68.03
C VAL A 146 34.58 5.90 66.58
N LEU A 147 33.58 6.57 66.02
CA LEU A 147 33.63 7.06 64.64
C LEU A 147 33.47 8.58 64.62
N THR A 148 34.60 9.29 64.58
CA THR A 148 34.66 10.75 64.72
C THR A 148 33.98 11.48 63.56
N ASN A 149 33.81 12.80 63.69
CA ASN A 149 33.19 13.61 62.63
C ASN A 149 34.02 13.64 61.35
N ASP A 150 35.34 13.56 61.46
CA ASP A 150 36.26 13.58 60.32
C ASP A 150 36.28 12.20 59.64
N ALA A 151 36.20 11.12 60.42
CA ALA A 151 36.05 9.78 59.90
C ALA A 151 34.77 9.61 59.06
N ILE A 152 33.65 10.20 59.49
CA ILE A 152 32.41 10.21 58.70
C ILE A 152 32.59 10.95 57.38
N ASP A 153 33.35 12.05 57.34
CA ASP A 153 33.61 12.78 56.10
C ASP A 153 34.45 11.94 55.12
N VAL A 154 35.45 11.19 55.61
CA VAL A 154 36.22 10.22 54.81
C VAL A 154 35.33 9.12 54.25
N VAL A 155 34.44 8.55 55.07
CA VAL A 155 33.51 7.49 54.65
C VAL A 155 32.51 8.00 53.60
N LYS A 156 31.99 9.21 53.78
CA LYS A 156 31.10 9.86 52.79
C LYS A 156 31.81 10.16 51.48
N ARG A 157 33.07 10.62 51.53
CA ARG A 157 33.90 10.82 50.33
C ARG A 157 34.03 9.53 49.54
N GLN A 158 34.33 8.42 50.22
CA GLN A 158 34.41 7.11 49.57
C GLN A 158 33.06 6.66 48.97
N ALA A 159 31.94 6.92 49.68
CA ALA A 159 30.60 6.57 49.19
C ALA A 159 30.25 7.28 47.88
N ALA A 160 30.62 8.56 47.75
CA ALA A 160 30.36 9.32 46.54
C ALA A 160 31.27 8.93 45.37
N ILE A 161 32.55 8.62 45.63
CA ILE A 161 33.44 8.08 44.59
C ILE A 161 32.82 6.80 44.02
N GLN A 162 32.40 5.87 44.89
CA GLN A 162 31.80 4.60 44.48
C GLN A 162 30.46 4.79 43.72
N TYR A 163 29.66 5.79 44.12
CA TYR A 163 28.42 6.14 43.44
C TYR A 163 28.68 6.70 42.03
N LEU A 164 29.58 7.70 41.92
CA LEU A 164 29.92 8.33 40.66
C LEU A 164 30.54 7.34 39.68
N THR A 165 31.45 6.48 40.14
CA THR A 165 32.02 5.40 39.30
C THR A 165 30.93 4.57 38.63
N LYS A 166 29.84 4.26 39.34
CA LYS A 166 28.71 3.52 38.76
C LYS A 166 27.91 4.37 37.79
N VAL A 167 27.56 5.59 38.17
CA VAL A 167 26.78 6.52 37.32
C VAL A 167 27.51 6.79 35.99
N ILE A 168 28.84 6.97 36.04
CA ILE A 168 29.68 7.19 34.86
C ILE A 168 29.70 5.93 34.00
N ASN A 169 29.96 4.75 34.58
CA ASN A 169 29.97 3.49 33.82
C ASN A 169 28.63 3.19 33.14
N ASP A 170 27.51 3.55 33.78
CA ASP A 170 26.15 3.37 33.26
C ASP A 170 25.69 4.51 32.32
N ALA A 171 26.52 5.55 32.13
CA ALA A 171 26.15 6.71 31.34
C ALA A 171 25.93 6.37 29.85
N LYS A 172 24.98 7.07 29.23
CA LYS A 172 24.61 6.98 27.81
C LYS A 172 24.81 8.31 27.11
N VAL A 173 24.54 8.37 25.80
CA VAL A 173 24.72 9.57 24.95
C VAL A 173 24.01 10.82 25.50
N GLU A 174 22.86 10.66 26.16
CA GLU A 174 22.12 11.76 26.80
C GLU A 174 22.86 12.41 27.99
N ASN A 175 23.82 11.71 28.58
CA ASN A 175 24.64 12.19 29.69
C ASN A 175 25.97 12.80 29.20
N LEU A 176 26.26 12.75 27.90
CA LEU A 176 27.57 13.13 27.35
C LEU A 176 27.94 14.58 27.63
N GLN A 177 26.98 15.50 27.50
CA GLN A 177 27.22 16.90 27.85
C GLN A 177 27.48 17.07 29.35
N LYS A 178 26.69 16.40 30.20
CA LYS A 178 26.87 16.44 31.67
C LYS A 178 28.25 15.93 32.09
N LEU A 179 28.75 14.87 31.45
CA LEU A 179 30.09 14.34 31.69
C LEU A 179 31.19 15.32 31.23
N ARG A 180 31.01 15.98 30.07
CA ARG A 180 31.93 17.02 29.60
C ARG A 180 31.94 18.24 30.52
N ASP A 181 30.79 18.64 31.03
CA ASP A 181 30.66 19.78 31.95
C ASP A 181 31.48 19.53 33.22
N VAL A 182 31.42 18.31 33.80
CA VAL A 182 32.24 17.91 34.97
C VAL A 182 33.74 18.07 34.72
N ILE A 183 34.24 17.67 33.54
CA ILE A 183 35.65 17.84 33.17
C ILE A 183 35.99 19.31 32.95
N THR A 184 35.13 20.02 32.22
CA THR A 184 35.35 21.43 31.85
C THR A 184 35.38 22.34 33.07
N HIS A 185 34.58 22.03 34.08
CA HIS A 185 34.45 22.80 35.31
C HIS A 185 35.29 22.26 36.48
N GLU A 186 36.24 21.34 36.25
CA GLU A 186 37.04 20.72 37.32
C GLU A 186 37.72 21.72 38.27
N ASN A 187 38.11 22.89 37.76
CA ASN A 187 38.78 23.95 38.51
C ASN A 187 37.83 25.02 39.09
N ASN A 188 36.51 24.85 38.95
CA ASN A 188 35.49 25.78 39.46
C ASN A 188 34.56 25.05 40.43
N THR A 189 34.82 25.17 41.74
CA THR A 189 34.11 24.45 42.80
C THR A 189 32.59 24.60 42.76
N ASN A 190 32.07 25.79 42.43
CA ASN A 190 30.62 26.03 42.37
C ASN A 190 29.96 25.39 41.15
N ALA A 191 30.64 25.45 39.99
CA ALA A 191 30.16 24.82 38.76
C ALA A 191 30.27 23.29 38.84
N LEU A 192 31.40 22.77 39.32
CA LEU A 192 31.61 21.34 39.55
C LEU A 192 30.56 20.75 40.50
N LYS A 193 30.19 21.49 41.57
CA LYS A 193 29.12 21.08 42.47
C LYS A 193 27.79 20.92 41.74
N THR A 194 27.45 21.87 40.87
CA THR A 194 26.22 21.85 40.08
C THR A 194 26.21 20.67 39.09
N ASP A 195 27.34 20.39 38.46
CA ASP A 195 27.45 19.30 37.47
C ASP A 195 27.39 17.92 38.14
N LEU A 196 28.01 17.77 39.33
CA LEU A 196 27.92 16.54 40.12
C LEU A 196 26.53 16.34 40.71
N GLU A 197 25.82 17.41 41.08
CA GLU A 197 24.39 17.36 41.44
C GLU A 197 23.54 16.88 40.25
N ALA A 198 23.83 17.34 39.03
CA ALA A 198 23.17 16.88 37.81
C ALA A 198 23.43 15.39 37.49
N LEU A 199 24.50 14.81 38.04
CA LEU A 199 24.79 13.37 38.04
C LEU A 199 24.23 12.61 39.25
N GLY A 200 23.49 13.28 40.14
CA GLY A 200 22.75 12.65 41.24
C GLY A 200 23.40 12.73 42.62
N ILE A 201 24.49 13.50 42.79
CA ILE A 201 25.11 13.73 44.11
C ILE A 201 24.27 14.71 44.95
N PRO A 202 24.01 14.43 46.24
CA PRO A 202 23.27 15.35 47.11
C PRO A 202 24.02 16.68 47.40
N PRO A 203 23.30 17.82 47.49
CA PRO A 203 23.86 19.19 47.59
C PRO A 203 24.59 19.52 48.92
N HIS A 204 24.51 18.66 49.94
CA HIS A 204 25.06 18.88 51.29
C HIS A 204 26.30 18.03 51.60
N THR A 205 27.10 17.70 50.57
CA THR A 205 28.27 16.83 50.71
C THR A 205 29.58 17.60 50.55
N ASP A 206 29.74 18.71 51.30
CA ASP A 206 30.80 19.71 51.08
C ASP A 206 32.24 19.17 51.23
N ALA A 207 32.44 17.97 51.78
CA ALA A 207 33.74 17.31 51.92
C ALA A 207 34.29 16.64 50.63
N LEU A 208 33.53 16.65 49.52
CA LEU A 208 33.87 15.89 48.31
C LEU A 208 34.61 16.67 47.21
N PHE A 209 34.59 18.00 47.24
CA PHE A 209 34.71 18.80 46.01
C PHE A 209 36.07 19.46 45.78
N ASN A 210 37.09 19.12 46.58
CA ASN A 210 38.35 19.87 46.55
C ASN A 210 39.42 19.28 45.62
N ASP A 211 39.29 18.03 45.14
CA ASP A 211 40.24 17.45 44.19
C ASP A 211 39.65 16.22 43.45
N LEU A 212 39.14 16.43 42.23
CA LEU A 212 38.59 15.37 41.36
C LEU A 212 39.71 14.49 40.77
N ALA A 213 40.89 15.07 40.52
CA ALA A 213 42.03 14.38 39.91
C ALA A 213 42.63 13.33 40.85
N ALA A 214 42.69 13.62 42.16
CA ALA A 214 43.15 12.66 43.18
C ALA A 214 42.24 11.44 43.40
N THR A 215 41.13 11.30 42.65
CA THR A 215 40.14 10.21 42.85
C THR A 215 40.08 9.18 41.72
N GLY A 216 40.78 9.39 40.59
CA GLY A 216 40.70 8.53 39.40
C GLY A 216 39.38 8.63 38.61
N LEU A 217 38.44 9.49 39.03
CA LEU A 217 37.17 9.69 38.33
C LEU A 217 37.34 10.42 37.00
N LYS A 218 38.35 11.28 36.86
CA LYS A 218 38.65 12.03 35.62
C LYS A 218 38.91 11.08 34.45
N ASP A 219 39.87 10.17 34.59
CA ASP A 219 40.23 9.20 33.55
C ASP A 219 39.03 8.31 33.19
N LEU A 220 38.21 7.95 34.18
CA LEU A 220 36.99 7.18 33.97
C LEU A 220 35.95 7.95 33.13
N ILE A 221 35.76 9.24 33.42
CA ILE A 221 34.85 10.11 32.67
C ILE A 221 35.36 10.28 31.24
N GLU A 222 36.64 10.59 31.05
CA GLU A 222 37.24 10.77 29.73
C GLU A 222 37.14 9.49 28.88
N GLY A 223 37.50 8.33 29.43
CA GLY A 223 37.36 7.04 28.74
C GLY A 223 35.90 6.69 28.41
N LYS A 224 34.95 7.06 29.28
CA LYS A 224 33.52 6.85 29.01
C LYS A 224 32.99 7.79 27.92
N ILE A 225 33.38 9.06 27.93
CA ILE A 225 33.02 10.02 26.87
C ILE A 225 33.50 9.49 25.52
N GLU A 226 34.76 9.06 25.42
CA GLU A 226 35.31 8.49 24.18
C GLU A 226 34.52 7.26 23.72
N SER A 227 34.18 6.35 24.64
CA SER A 227 33.37 5.17 24.32
C SER A 227 31.98 5.52 23.77
N ILE A 228 31.29 6.48 24.39
CA ILE A 228 29.95 6.90 23.97
C ILE A 228 30.01 7.61 22.60
N GLU A 229 31.01 8.45 22.37
CA GLU A 229 31.20 9.14 21.08
C GLU A 229 31.46 8.16 19.93
N LYS A 230 32.27 7.12 20.16
CA LYS A 230 32.51 6.06 19.17
C LYS A 230 31.22 5.32 18.80
N GLU A 231 30.42 4.94 19.79
CA GLU A 231 29.14 4.24 19.57
C GLU A 231 28.13 5.13 18.80
N ALA A 232 28.01 6.40 19.20
CA ALA A 232 27.13 7.36 18.53
C ALA A 232 27.54 7.61 17.07
N SER A 233 28.84 7.77 16.81
CA SER A 233 29.40 7.97 15.47
C SER A 233 29.13 6.76 14.56
N LEU A 234 29.31 5.55 15.07
CA LEU A 234 29.03 4.32 14.31
C LEU A 234 27.54 4.17 13.99
N LYS A 235 26.65 4.52 14.93
CA LYS A 235 25.20 4.50 14.70
C LYS A 235 24.80 5.49 13.61
N GLN A 236 25.26 6.73 13.70
CA GLN A 236 24.98 7.75 12.69
C GLN A 236 25.54 7.36 11.31
N PHE A 237 26.74 6.78 11.27
CA PHE A 237 27.33 6.26 10.05
C PHE A 237 26.44 5.17 9.39
N LYS A 238 25.91 4.22 10.16
CA LYS A 238 24.96 3.21 9.66
C LYS A 238 23.69 3.82 9.07
N GLU A 239 23.11 4.82 9.73
CA GLU A 239 21.90 5.49 9.27
C GLU A 239 22.11 6.23 7.94
N GLU A 240 23.24 6.91 7.78
CA GLU A 240 23.58 7.60 6.53
C GLU A 240 23.88 6.61 5.38
N LEU A 241 24.58 5.50 5.66
CA LEU A 241 24.78 4.45 4.67
C LEU A 241 23.45 3.84 4.18
N GLN A 242 22.50 3.61 5.09
CA GLN A 242 21.18 3.11 4.70
C GLN A 242 20.43 4.10 3.81
N LYS A 243 20.44 5.40 4.15
CA LYS A 243 19.82 6.44 3.30
C LYS A 243 20.44 6.48 1.91
N PHE A 244 21.76 6.31 1.81
CA PHE A 244 22.45 6.22 0.53
C PHE A 244 22.00 4.99 -0.26
N GLU A 245 21.96 3.80 0.34
CA GLU A 245 21.47 2.58 -0.32
C GLU A 245 20.01 2.72 -0.81
N ASP A 246 19.15 3.37 -0.01
CA ASP A 246 17.75 3.62 -0.35
C ASP A 246 17.59 4.56 -1.55
N ALA A 247 18.46 5.56 -1.67
CA ALA A 247 18.50 6.44 -2.84
C ALA A 247 18.92 5.72 -4.14
N LEU A 248 19.58 4.56 -4.02
CA LEU A 248 19.98 3.70 -5.14
C LEU A 248 18.94 2.63 -5.48
N GLN A 249 17.68 2.76 -5.04
CA GLN A 249 16.61 1.84 -5.47
C GLN A 249 16.24 2.00 -6.94
N ASP A 250 16.47 3.18 -7.53
CA ASP A 250 16.29 3.38 -8.97
C ASP A 250 17.47 2.74 -9.75
N PRO A 251 17.22 1.73 -10.62
CA PRO A 251 18.28 1.10 -11.37
C PRO A 251 19.00 2.05 -12.33
N ASP A 252 18.37 3.14 -12.78
CA ASP A 252 19.04 4.13 -13.65
C ASP A 252 20.13 4.90 -12.89
N VAL A 253 19.88 5.19 -11.60
CA VAL A 253 20.86 5.85 -10.72
C VAL A 253 22.01 4.90 -10.41
N LEU A 254 21.70 3.63 -10.10
CA LEU A 254 22.71 2.59 -9.82
C LEU A 254 23.61 2.33 -11.04
N LEU A 255 23.06 2.35 -12.26
CA LEU A 255 23.81 2.10 -13.49
C LEU A 255 24.50 3.35 -14.08
N SER A 256 24.42 4.50 -13.39
CA SER A 256 25.05 5.74 -13.85
C SER A 256 26.59 5.63 -13.90
N THR A 257 27.21 6.43 -14.77
CA THR A 257 28.68 6.48 -14.90
C THR A 257 29.35 6.81 -13.57
N ALA A 258 28.80 7.75 -12.80
CA ALA A 258 29.32 8.15 -11.50
C ALA A 258 29.31 6.99 -10.49
N MET A 259 28.24 6.20 -10.47
CA MET A 259 28.16 5.04 -9.57
C MET A 259 29.11 3.92 -10.01
N ARG A 260 29.22 3.67 -11.32
CA ARG A 260 30.19 2.72 -11.87
C ARG A 260 31.63 3.09 -11.47
N ASP A 261 31.98 4.38 -11.56
CA ASP A 261 33.31 4.86 -11.18
C ASP A 261 33.55 4.73 -9.67
N LEU A 262 32.56 5.06 -8.84
CA LEU A 262 32.64 4.86 -7.39
C LEU A 262 32.83 3.38 -7.03
N LEU A 263 32.04 2.46 -7.62
CA LEU A 263 32.10 1.03 -7.32
C LEU A 263 33.42 0.38 -7.72
N HIS A 264 34.13 0.94 -8.69
CA HIS A 264 35.44 0.46 -9.10
C HIS A 264 36.55 0.75 -8.07
N ASN A 265 36.41 1.82 -7.28
CA ASN A 265 37.42 2.23 -6.31
C ASN A 265 37.81 1.09 -5.35
N ASP A 266 39.04 1.11 -4.85
CA ASP A 266 39.42 0.24 -3.73
C ASP A 266 38.64 0.59 -2.45
N LYS A 267 38.72 -0.27 -1.44
CA LYS A 267 37.89 -0.11 -0.22
C LYS A 267 38.07 1.26 0.46
N PRO A 268 39.31 1.79 0.63
CA PRO A 268 39.51 3.14 1.18
C PRO A 268 38.89 4.23 0.29
N ASN A 269 39.15 4.19 -1.02
CA ASN A 269 38.66 5.22 -1.95
C ASN A 269 37.15 5.12 -2.23
N PHE A 270 36.52 3.96 -1.99
CA PHE A 270 35.07 3.80 -2.04
C PHE A 270 34.41 4.56 -0.89
N LEU A 271 34.95 4.44 0.32
CA LEU A 271 34.43 5.15 1.49
C LEU A 271 34.62 6.67 1.38
N ASP A 272 35.79 7.12 0.90
CA ASP A 272 36.04 8.55 0.67
C ASP A 272 35.20 9.10 -0.51
N GLY A 273 34.99 8.30 -1.55
CA GLY A 273 34.12 8.63 -2.67
C GLY A 273 32.64 8.74 -2.28
N LEU A 274 32.16 7.89 -1.38
CA LEU A 274 30.81 7.96 -0.80
C LEU A 274 30.54 9.29 -0.10
N VAL A 275 31.53 9.78 0.64
CA VAL A 275 31.47 11.06 1.38
C VAL A 275 31.53 12.26 0.43
N ALA A 276 32.24 12.12 -0.70
CA ALA A 276 32.40 13.18 -1.69
C ALA A 276 31.23 13.29 -2.68
N LEU A 277 30.35 12.27 -2.78
CA LEU A 277 29.19 12.33 -3.66
C LEU A 277 28.15 13.34 -3.14
N PRO A 278 27.66 14.25 -3.99
CA PRO A 278 26.54 15.11 -3.61
C PRO A 278 25.32 14.21 -3.31
N PRO A 279 24.55 14.49 -2.23
CA PRO A 279 23.42 13.66 -1.85
C PRO A 279 22.44 13.53 -3.03
N PRO A 280 21.99 12.32 -3.38
CA PRO A 280 21.03 12.16 -4.48
C PRO A 280 19.70 12.79 -4.05
N VAL A 281 19.35 13.91 -4.67
CA VAL A 281 18.04 14.57 -4.64
C VAL A 281 17.53 14.99 -3.24
N GLN A 282 17.67 16.28 -2.93
CA GLN A 282 16.83 17.07 -1.99
C GLN A 282 16.65 16.53 -0.54
N LEU A 283 17.73 16.16 0.14
CA LEU A 283 17.76 16.26 1.61
C LEU A 283 18.49 17.56 2.00
N ALA A 284 17.77 18.46 2.66
CA ALA A 284 18.24 19.78 3.09
C ALA A 284 19.20 19.71 4.32
N PRO A 285 19.55 20.84 4.96
CA PRO A 285 20.81 21.52 4.85
C PRO A 285 21.62 21.39 6.14
N GLN A 286 22.04 20.20 6.53
CA GLN A 286 23.17 20.03 7.43
C GLN A 286 23.92 18.77 7.02
N ALA A 287 24.94 18.95 6.17
CA ALA A 287 25.98 17.94 6.04
C ALA A 287 26.46 17.63 7.48
N PRO A 288 26.38 16.38 7.94
CA PRO A 288 26.75 16.05 9.29
C PRO A 288 28.26 16.35 9.52
N PRO A 289 28.70 16.64 10.75
CA PRO A 289 30.05 17.15 11.01
C PRO A 289 31.13 16.16 10.54
N LEU A 290 32.16 16.60 9.81
CA LEU A 290 33.24 15.70 9.34
C LEU A 290 33.83 14.79 10.45
N ASP A 291 33.87 15.27 11.69
CA ASP A 291 34.42 14.56 12.86
C ASP A 291 33.74 13.19 13.14
N TYR A 292 32.43 13.01 12.89
CA TYR A 292 31.79 11.69 13.15
C TYR A 292 32.26 10.63 12.15
N GLN A 293 32.57 11.03 10.91
CA GLN A 293 33.02 10.09 9.88
C GLN A 293 34.43 9.63 10.18
N ASP A 294 35.33 10.53 10.57
CA ASP A 294 36.70 10.17 10.93
C ASP A 294 36.75 9.28 12.17
N LYS A 295 35.92 9.57 13.19
CA LYS A 295 35.76 8.73 14.39
C LYS A 295 35.11 7.38 14.10
N ALA A 296 34.19 7.30 13.13
CA ALA A 296 33.62 6.02 12.69
C ALA A 296 34.63 5.21 11.86
N LYS A 297 35.35 5.84 10.92
CA LYS A 297 36.37 5.23 10.05
C LYS A 297 37.50 4.56 10.83
N ALA A 298 37.86 5.10 11.99
CA ALA A 298 38.85 4.53 12.88
C ALA A 298 38.41 3.19 13.52
N GLN A 299 37.12 2.84 13.45
CA GLN A 299 36.56 1.61 14.03
C GLN A 299 36.49 0.49 13.00
N ASP A 300 36.88 -0.74 13.39
CA ASP A 300 36.85 -1.90 12.50
C ASP A 300 35.42 -2.27 12.06
N ALA A 301 34.43 -2.09 12.95
CA ALA A 301 33.03 -2.31 12.62
C ALA A 301 32.54 -1.43 11.45
N ALA A 302 33.03 -0.20 11.31
CA ALA A 302 32.66 0.67 10.19
C ALA A 302 33.26 0.19 8.87
N LYS A 303 34.47 -0.37 8.90
CA LYS A 303 35.11 -0.98 7.73
C LYS A 303 34.30 -2.19 7.26
N ASP A 304 33.94 -3.10 8.17
CA ASP A 304 33.17 -4.30 7.84
C ASP A 304 31.81 -3.96 7.19
N ILE A 305 31.10 -2.97 7.73
CA ILE A 305 29.82 -2.50 7.18
C ILE A 305 29.99 -1.92 5.77
N THR A 306 31.05 -1.12 5.59
CA THR A 306 31.35 -0.50 4.30
C THR A 306 31.71 -1.54 3.26
N GLU A 307 32.52 -2.54 3.63
CA GLU A 307 32.90 -3.65 2.75
C GLU A 307 31.69 -4.50 2.34
N GLU A 308 30.81 -4.80 3.28
CA GLU A 308 29.59 -5.55 3.00
C GLU A 308 28.67 -4.77 2.04
N MET A 309 28.48 -3.47 2.29
CA MET A 309 27.72 -2.60 1.39
C MET A 309 28.35 -2.52 0.00
N HIS A 310 29.67 -2.34 -0.10
CA HIS A 310 30.37 -2.24 -1.37
C HIS A 310 30.16 -3.50 -2.22
N ALA A 311 30.30 -4.69 -1.61
CA ALA A 311 30.04 -5.96 -2.27
C ALA A 311 28.57 -6.11 -2.70
N ARG A 312 27.61 -5.75 -1.83
CA ARG A 312 26.18 -5.77 -2.17
C ARG A 312 25.84 -4.84 -3.33
N LEU A 313 26.39 -3.63 -3.36
CA LEU A 313 26.15 -2.67 -4.44
C LEU A 313 26.79 -3.10 -5.76
N CYS A 314 28.02 -3.63 -5.73
CA CYS A 314 28.65 -4.24 -6.92
C CYS A 314 27.77 -5.39 -7.46
N ALA A 315 27.28 -6.25 -6.57
CA ALA A 315 26.40 -7.35 -6.94
C ALA A 315 25.07 -6.88 -7.55
N ARG A 316 24.42 -5.87 -6.97
CA ARG A 316 23.21 -5.25 -7.54
C ARG A 316 23.49 -4.60 -8.90
N TYR A 317 24.64 -3.93 -9.05
CA TYR A 317 25.05 -3.32 -10.32
C TYR A 317 25.20 -4.36 -11.42
N VAL A 318 25.91 -5.46 -11.15
CA VAL A 318 26.08 -6.57 -12.10
C VAL A 318 24.74 -7.20 -12.45
N GLU A 319 23.88 -7.46 -11.45
CA GLU A 319 22.54 -8.01 -11.66
C GLU A 319 21.69 -7.13 -12.59
N GLU A 320 21.59 -5.82 -12.32
CA GLU A 320 20.82 -4.88 -13.13
C GLU A 320 21.41 -4.67 -14.53
N SER A 321 22.73 -4.69 -14.66
CA SER A 321 23.42 -4.62 -15.97
C SER A 321 23.04 -5.82 -16.84
N LEU A 322 23.06 -7.03 -16.28
CA LEU A 322 22.68 -8.25 -16.99
C LEU A 322 21.19 -8.26 -17.39
N LYS A 323 20.29 -7.75 -16.53
CA LYS A 323 18.84 -7.65 -16.82
C LYS A 323 18.51 -6.74 -18.01
N ARG A 324 19.37 -5.77 -18.32
CA ARG A 324 19.17 -4.74 -19.35
C ARG A 324 20.04 -4.94 -20.60
N MET A 325 20.91 -5.95 -20.58
CA MET A 325 21.81 -6.22 -21.69
C MET A 325 21.07 -6.53 -22.99
N ALA A 326 21.35 -5.79 -24.06
CA ALA A 326 20.87 -6.09 -25.40
C ALA A 326 21.93 -5.68 -26.44
N PRO A 327 22.24 -6.51 -27.46
CA PRO A 327 21.69 -7.85 -27.70
C PRO A 327 22.33 -8.93 -26.80
N LEU A 328 21.53 -9.90 -26.34
CA LEU A 328 22.01 -11.03 -25.54
C LEU A 328 22.45 -12.22 -26.43
N ASN A 329 23.68 -12.69 -26.26
CA ASN A 329 24.15 -13.94 -26.89
C ASN A 329 23.69 -15.17 -26.09
N ILE A 330 22.79 -15.96 -26.69
CA ILE A 330 22.21 -17.16 -26.05
C ILE A 330 23.29 -18.20 -25.72
N GLY A 331 24.30 -18.37 -26.58
CA GLY A 331 25.40 -19.31 -26.35
C GLY A 331 26.20 -18.97 -25.10
N HIS A 332 26.57 -17.70 -24.93
CA HIS A 332 27.28 -17.21 -23.75
C HIS A 332 26.43 -17.34 -22.49
N MET A 333 25.13 -17.02 -22.57
CA MET A 333 24.19 -17.23 -21.46
C MET A 333 24.14 -18.70 -21.05
N VAL A 334 23.98 -19.62 -22.00
CA VAL A 334 23.92 -21.07 -21.73
C VAL A 334 25.19 -21.55 -21.03
N GLY A 335 26.36 -21.03 -21.41
CA GLY A 335 27.63 -21.29 -20.71
C GLY A 335 27.54 -20.92 -19.22
N VAL A 336 27.12 -19.70 -18.91
CA VAL A 336 26.96 -19.23 -17.52
C VAL A 336 25.93 -20.04 -16.74
N LEU A 337 24.80 -20.41 -17.36
CA LEU A 337 23.72 -21.15 -16.68
C LEU A 337 24.17 -22.53 -16.20
N LYS A 338 25.01 -23.22 -16.98
CA LYS A 338 25.51 -24.56 -16.67
C LYS A 338 26.57 -24.58 -15.58
N GLU A 339 27.16 -23.43 -15.28
CA GLU A 339 28.36 -23.36 -14.46
C GLU A 339 28.05 -23.30 -12.97
N THR A 340 28.77 -24.07 -12.15
CA THR A 340 28.53 -24.19 -10.71
C THR A 340 29.61 -23.51 -9.85
N ARG A 341 30.76 -23.21 -10.45
CA ARG A 341 31.91 -22.59 -9.77
C ARG A 341 31.89 -21.08 -9.96
N HIS A 342 32.00 -20.33 -8.86
CA HIS A 342 31.97 -18.86 -8.89
C HIS A 342 33.11 -18.27 -9.75
N GLY A 343 34.32 -18.83 -9.70
CA GLY A 343 35.45 -18.36 -10.53
C GLY A 343 35.18 -18.49 -12.04
N THR A 344 34.58 -19.60 -12.48
CA THR A 344 34.23 -19.77 -13.90
C THR A 344 33.07 -18.88 -14.31
N ILE A 345 32.11 -18.63 -13.41
CA ILE A 345 31.03 -17.65 -13.64
C ILE A 345 31.63 -16.25 -13.80
N HIS A 346 32.57 -15.88 -12.93
CA HIS A 346 33.29 -14.61 -12.99
C HIS A 346 33.97 -14.41 -14.35
N ASP A 347 34.80 -15.37 -14.77
CA ASP A 347 35.50 -15.30 -16.05
C ASP A 347 34.53 -15.26 -17.23
N SER A 348 33.46 -16.06 -17.18
CA SER A 348 32.44 -16.07 -18.23
C SER A 348 31.69 -14.74 -18.34
N LEU A 349 31.40 -14.08 -17.22
CA LEU A 349 30.76 -12.76 -17.20
C LEU A 349 31.71 -11.68 -17.74
N ARG A 350 32.98 -11.69 -17.32
CA ARG A 350 34.00 -10.75 -17.80
C ARG A 350 34.17 -10.84 -19.31
N ASP A 351 34.41 -12.05 -19.83
CA ASP A 351 34.86 -12.25 -21.20
C ASP A 351 33.72 -12.10 -22.24
N ASN A 352 32.47 -12.34 -21.82
CA ASN A 352 31.34 -12.44 -22.75
C ASN A 352 30.25 -11.36 -22.59
N PHE A 353 30.26 -10.60 -21.49
CA PHE A 353 29.18 -9.66 -21.13
C PHE A 353 29.67 -8.23 -20.93
N GLY A 354 30.90 -7.90 -21.36
CA GLY A 354 31.36 -6.52 -21.54
C GLY A 354 31.61 -5.72 -20.26
N PHE A 355 31.92 -6.41 -19.16
CA PHE A 355 32.38 -5.74 -17.93
C PHE A 355 33.86 -5.37 -18.09
N ASP A 356 34.12 -4.10 -18.40
CA ASP A 356 35.46 -3.53 -18.61
C ASP A 356 36.25 -3.35 -17.31
N ARG A 357 35.59 -3.31 -16.16
CA ARG A 357 36.19 -3.17 -14.83
C ARG A 357 36.06 -4.44 -14.01
N ALA A 358 37.10 -5.26 -14.05
CA ALA A 358 37.14 -6.56 -13.39
C ALA A 358 36.88 -6.47 -11.88
N GLU A 359 37.27 -5.37 -11.24
CA GLU A 359 37.19 -5.20 -9.79
C GLU A 359 35.74 -5.10 -9.28
N ILE A 360 34.79 -4.68 -10.13
CA ILE A 360 33.36 -4.71 -9.79
C ILE A 360 32.87 -6.17 -9.77
N LEU A 361 33.29 -6.97 -10.75
CA LEU A 361 32.96 -8.40 -10.82
C LEU A 361 33.64 -9.19 -9.69
N ASP A 362 34.91 -8.89 -9.38
CA ASP A 362 35.67 -9.54 -8.29
C ASP A 362 34.93 -9.42 -6.94
N ARG A 363 34.28 -8.28 -6.70
CA ARG A 363 33.48 -8.01 -5.48
C ARG A 363 32.06 -8.58 -5.55
N ALA A 364 31.49 -8.68 -6.75
CA ALA A 364 30.13 -9.17 -6.96
C ALA A 364 30.02 -10.70 -6.97
N VAL A 365 30.98 -11.37 -7.63
CA VAL A 365 30.96 -12.82 -7.90
C VAL A 365 31.79 -13.55 -6.84
N VAL A 366 31.21 -13.65 -5.65
CA VAL A 366 31.84 -14.31 -4.51
C VAL A 366 31.42 -15.78 -4.41
N ASN A 367 32.01 -16.52 -3.46
CA ASN A 367 31.62 -17.90 -3.16
C ASN A 367 30.27 -17.98 -2.42
N ASN A 368 29.23 -17.41 -3.03
CA ASN A 368 27.85 -17.39 -2.55
C ASN A 368 26.91 -17.89 -3.67
N PRO A 369 26.43 -19.15 -3.58
CA PRO A 369 25.55 -19.73 -4.60
C PRO A 369 24.26 -18.94 -4.83
N ALA A 370 23.68 -18.35 -3.78
CA ALA A 370 22.44 -17.58 -3.90
C ALA A 370 22.65 -16.31 -4.73
N GLN A 371 23.77 -15.60 -4.52
CA GLN A 371 24.12 -14.42 -5.31
C GLN A 371 24.40 -14.78 -6.78
N ASN A 372 25.15 -15.85 -7.02
CA ASN A 372 25.46 -16.30 -8.38
C ASN A 372 24.20 -16.75 -9.13
N ASN A 373 23.23 -17.33 -8.44
CA ASN A 373 21.92 -17.67 -9.01
C ASN A 373 21.12 -16.42 -9.42
N LYS A 374 21.27 -15.28 -8.73
CA LYS A 374 20.63 -14.03 -9.17
C LYS A 374 21.17 -13.53 -10.51
N PHE A 375 22.48 -13.67 -10.77
CA PHE A 375 23.07 -13.32 -12.07
C PHE A 375 22.52 -14.20 -13.20
N LYS A 376 22.39 -15.51 -12.94
CA LYS A 376 21.74 -16.45 -13.87
C LYS A 376 20.28 -16.08 -14.13
N ALA A 377 19.53 -15.75 -13.07
CA ALA A 377 18.15 -15.30 -13.19
C ALA A 377 18.04 -13.99 -14.00
N ALA A 378 18.94 -13.03 -13.78
CA ALA A 378 19.01 -11.78 -14.53
C ALA A 378 19.19 -12.00 -16.04
N LEU A 379 20.08 -12.92 -16.43
CA LEU A 379 20.27 -13.31 -17.83
C LEU A 379 19.00 -13.92 -18.44
N ILE A 380 18.31 -14.80 -17.71
CA ILE A 380 17.05 -15.40 -18.19
C ILE A 380 15.96 -14.33 -18.35
N LYS A 381 15.86 -13.39 -17.41
CA LYS A 381 14.90 -12.26 -17.53
C LYS A 381 15.21 -11.40 -18.75
N SER A 382 16.49 -11.12 -19.01
CA SER A 382 16.95 -10.41 -20.19
C SER A 382 16.61 -11.17 -21.48
N TYR A 383 16.79 -12.48 -21.49
CA TYR A 383 16.40 -13.36 -22.60
C TYR A 383 14.89 -13.28 -22.87
N VAL A 384 14.03 -13.39 -21.85
CA VAL A 384 12.57 -13.30 -22.02
C VAL A 384 12.15 -11.91 -22.53
N LYS A 385 12.78 -10.83 -22.04
CA LYS A 385 12.55 -9.47 -22.54
C LYS A 385 12.90 -9.32 -24.02
N GLN A 386 13.85 -10.10 -24.52
CA GLN A 386 14.34 -10.05 -25.90
C GLN A 386 13.72 -11.11 -26.81
N LEU A 387 12.83 -11.99 -26.30
CA LEU A 387 12.12 -12.94 -27.15
C LEU A 387 11.37 -12.18 -28.25
N PRO A 388 11.62 -12.48 -29.54
CA PRO A 388 10.94 -11.80 -30.63
C PRO A 388 9.42 -11.96 -30.53
N ALA A 389 8.70 -10.86 -30.71
CA ALA A 389 7.25 -10.81 -30.80
C ALA A 389 6.78 -11.38 -32.16
N GLU A 390 6.95 -12.69 -32.34
CA GLU A 390 6.68 -13.40 -33.58
C GLU A 390 5.85 -14.66 -33.32
N LEU A 391 5.16 -15.14 -34.37
CA LEU A 391 4.24 -16.27 -34.29
C LEU A 391 4.89 -17.54 -33.72
N ALA A 392 6.18 -17.77 -34.03
CA ALA A 392 6.96 -18.91 -33.54
C ALA A 392 7.13 -18.94 -32.02
N ASN A 393 6.90 -17.81 -31.33
CA ASN A 393 6.98 -17.68 -29.88
C ASN A 393 5.62 -17.54 -29.20
N GLU A 394 4.51 -17.49 -29.95
CA GLU A 394 3.19 -17.17 -29.41
C GLU A 394 2.76 -18.11 -28.28
N THR A 395 2.87 -19.43 -28.47
CA THR A 395 2.47 -20.43 -27.47
C THR A 395 3.29 -20.31 -26.19
N LEU A 396 4.60 -20.09 -26.30
CA LEU A 396 5.48 -19.88 -25.15
C LEU A 396 5.08 -18.60 -24.40
N LEU A 397 4.96 -17.48 -25.12
CA LEU A 397 4.62 -16.19 -24.54
C LEU A 397 3.25 -16.23 -23.85
N GLN A 398 2.25 -16.91 -24.41
CA GLN A 398 0.95 -17.11 -23.79
C GLN A 398 1.04 -17.86 -22.46
N LYS A 399 1.77 -18.99 -22.44
CA LYS A 399 1.97 -19.77 -21.21
C LYS A 399 2.71 -18.96 -20.15
N LEU A 400 3.77 -18.25 -20.53
CA LEU A 400 4.54 -17.40 -19.61
C LEU A 400 3.73 -16.19 -19.13
N ALA A 401 2.85 -15.61 -19.94
CA ALA A 401 2.05 -14.44 -19.58
C ALA A 401 0.90 -14.76 -18.61
N THR A 402 0.50 -16.02 -18.53
CA THR A 402 -0.67 -16.48 -17.77
C THR A 402 -0.44 -16.37 -16.25
N PRO A 403 -1.34 -15.72 -15.49
CA PRO A 403 -1.18 -15.52 -14.04
C PRO A 403 -1.05 -16.83 -13.24
N GLU A 404 -1.77 -17.88 -13.64
CA GLU A 404 -1.84 -19.16 -12.94
C GLU A 404 -0.61 -20.05 -13.17
N THR A 405 0.25 -19.71 -14.15
CA THR A 405 1.44 -20.51 -14.48
C THR A 405 2.41 -20.57 -13.30
N SER A 406 2.79 -21.78 -12.90
CA SER A 406 3.72 -22.01 -11.80
C SER A 406 5.18 -21.77 -12.21
N ILE A 407 6.07 -21.58 -11.24
CA ILE A 407 7.51 -21.46 -11.53
C ILE A 407 8.08 -22.71 -12.22
N GLN A 408 7.54 -23.88 -11.89
CA GLN A 408 7.99 -25.15 -12.44
C GLN A 408 7.64 -25.27 -13.93
N ASP A 409 6.46 -24.78 -14.30
CA ASP A 409 6.04 -24.72 -15.71
C ASP A 409 6.87 -23.70 -16.47
N ILE A 410 7.13 -22.53 -15.90
CA ILE A 410 8.04 -21.52 -16.49
C ILE A 410 9.41 -22.12 -16.78
N ARG A 411 10.02 -22.82 -15.82
CA ARG A 411 11.31 -23.49 -16.01
C ARG A 411 11.23 -24.55 -17.10
N SER A 412 10.15 -25.33 -17.17
CA SER A 412 9.95 -26.36 -18.20
C SER A 412 9.89 -25.75 -19.60
N GLU A 413 9.04 -24.75 -19.81
CA GLU A 413 8.86 -24.08 -21.10
C GLU A 413 10.13 -23.36 -21.56
N LEU A 414 10.82 -22.66 -20.64
CA LEU A 414 12.08 -21.98 -20.95
C LEU A 414 13.21 -22.95 -21.27
N SER A 415 13.36 -24.06 -20.52
CA SER A 415 14.39 -25.07 -20.81
C SER A 415 14.23 -25.66 -22.22
N THR A 416 12.98 -25.91 -22.61
CA THR A 416 12.63 -26.40 -23.96
C THR A 416 12.97 -25.37 -25.03
N LYS A 417 12.65 -24.09 -24.80
CA LYS A 417 12.92 -23.03 -25.79
C LYS A 417 14.39 -22.68 -25.92
N ILE A 418 15.13 -22.59 -24.81
CA ILE A 418 16.56 -22.25 -24.80
C ILE A 418 17.38 -23.37 -25.45
N GLY A 419 17.02 -24.64 -25.18
CA GLY A 419 17.71 -25.79 -25.75
C GLY A 419 19.18 -25.89 -25.33
N ASN A 420 20.04 -26.38 -26.23
CA ASN A 420 21.50 -26.46 -26.04
C ASN A 420 21.95 -27.16 -24.75
N GLY A 421 21.23 -28.20 -24.32
CA GLY A 421 21.53 -28.97 -23.10
C GLY A 421 21.17 -28.26 -21.79
N VAL A 422 20.40 -27.17 -21.82
CA VAL A 422 19.81 -26.56 -20.63
C VAL A 422 18.62 -27.40 -20.17
N SER A 423 18.80 -28.15 -19.09
CA SER A 423 17.72 -28.82 -18.36
C SER A 423 17.03 -27.91 -17.33
N ARG A 424 15.88 -28.35 -16.81
CA ARG A 424 15.14 -27.69 -15.72
C ARG A 424 16.00 -27.43 -14.46
N ALA A 425 16.96 -28.30 -14.16
CA ALA A 425 17.85 -28.14 -13.02
C ALA A 425 18.71 -26.87 -13.12
N HIS A 426 19.17 -26.52 -14.32
CA HIS A 426 19.95 -25.29 -14.53
C HIS A 426 19.12 -24.02 -14.35
N LEU A 427 17.79 -24.12 -14.40
CA LEU A 427 16.85 -23.00 -14.21
C LEU A 427 16.28 -22.93 -12.79
N GLU A 428 16.79 -23.76 -11.86
CA GLU A 428 16.44 -23.67 -10.43
C GLU A 428 16.89 -22.35 -9.80
N CYS A 429 17.77 -21.59 -10.48
CA CYS A 429 18.15 -20.24 -10.09
C CYS A 429 16.96 -19.26 -10.08
N LEU A 430 15.93 -19.48 -10.91
CA LEU A 430 14.70 -18.67 -10.89
C LEU A 430 13.90 -18.94 -9.64
N GLN A 431 13.55 -17.93 -8.85
CA GLN A 431 12.70 -18.03 -7.66
C GLN A 431 11.30 -17.42 -7.88
N ALA A 432 10.41 -17.55 -6.90
CA ALA A 432 9.00 -17.13 -7.04
C ALA A 432 8.87 -15.62 -7.30
N GLU A 433 9.74 -14.83 -6.67
CA GLU A 433 9.90 -13.39 -6.85
C GLU A 433 10.25 -12.99 -8.30
N ASP A 434 10.95 -13.86 -9.05
CA ASP A 434 11.32 -13.58 -10.44
C ASP A 434 10.15 -13.72 -11.41
N MET A 435 9.11 -14.46 -11.01
CA MET A 435 7.96 -14.76 -11.88
C MET A 435 7.24 -13.48 -12.31
N THR A 436 7.14 -12.48 -11.43
CA THR A 436 6.44 -11.22 -11.74
C THR A 436 7.07 -10.52 -12.94
N GLU A 437 8.41 -10.41 -12.96
CA GLU A 437 9.13 -9.75 -14.05
C GLU A 437 9.10 -10.57 -15.35
N ILE A 438 9.25 -11.90 -15.26
CA ILE A 438 9.16 -12.80 -16.42
C ILE A 438 7.76 -12.76 -17.05
N LYS A 439 6.71 -12.86 -16.23
CA LYS A 439 5.32 -12.80 -16.68
C LYS A 439 5.02 -11.44 -17.33
N ARG A 440 5.51 -10.35 -16.75
CA ARG A 440 5.36 -8.99 -17.32
C ARG A 440 6.07 -8.86 -18.66
N ALA A 441 7.33 -9.32 -18.77
CA ALA A 441 8.06 -9.31 -20.02
C ALA A 441 7.34 -10.13 -21.11
N ALA A 442 6.84 -11.31 -20.76
CA ALA A 442 6.06 -12.14 -21.67
C ALA A 442 4.75 -11.47 -22.11
N ARG A 443 4.02 -10.81 -21.21
CA ARG A 443 2.82 -10.03 -21.55
C ARG A 443 3.13 -8.90 -22.54
N ILE A 444 4.22 -8.17 -22.35
CA ILE A 444 4.64 -7.08 -23.24
C ILE A 444 4.96 -7.63 -24.63
N GLN A 445 5.73 -8.71 -24.73
CA GLN A 445 6.06 -9.34 -26.02
C GLN A 445 4.84 -9.95 -26.71
N LEU A 446 3.92 -10.54 -25.94
CA LEU A 446 2.65 -11.02 -26.47
C LEU A 446 1.78 -9.86 -26.97
N PHE A 447 1.71 -8.75 -26.24
CA PHE A 447 0.95 -7.57 -26.65
C PHE A 447 1.51 -6.97 -27.94
N LYS A 448 2.83 -6.84 -28.04
CA LYS A 448 3.56 -6.50 -29.26
C LYS A 448 3.15 -7.37 -30.46
N LEU A 449 3.13 -8.69 -30.27
CA LEU A 449 2.68 -9.64 -31.30
C LEU A 449 1.19 -9.42 -31.68
N ARG A 450 0.32 -9.16 -30.70
CA ARG A 450 -1.10 -8.86 -30.97
C ARG A 450 -1.27 -7.58 -31.77
N VAL A 451 -0.53 -6.54 -31.45
CA VAL A 451 -0.52 -5.30 -32.22
C VAL A 451 0.01 -5.53 -33.63
N GLU A 452 1.06 -6.33 -33.80
CA GLU A 452 1.58 -6.71 -35.13
C GLU A 452 0.53 -7.46 -35.97
N GLN A 453 -0.28 -8.32 -35.35
CA GLN A 453 -1.35 -9.07 -36.02
C GLN A 453 -2.54 -8.18 -36.42
N ILE A 454 -2.93 -7.23 -35.56
CA ILE A 454 -4.17 -6.44 -35.72
C ILE A 454 -3.91 -5.11 -36.46
N SER A 455 -2.70 -4.56 -36.38
CA SER A 455 -2.37 -3.29 -37.03
C SER A 455 -1.75 -3.50 -38.40
N ARG A 456 -2.34 -2.89 -39.44
CA ARG A 456 -1.73 -2.82 -40.78
C ARG A 456 -0.35 -2.14 -40.78
N LEU A 457 -0.13 -1.19 -39.88
CA LEU A 457 1.14 -0.49 -39.77
C LEU A 457 2.18 -1.26 -38.93
N GLY A 458 1.81 -2.43 -38.39
CA GLY A 458 2.65 -3.23 -37.51
C GLY A 458 2.89 -2.60 -36.14
N GLN A 459 3.59 -3.31 -35.27
CA GLN A 459 3.87 -2.88 -33.90
C GLN A 459 4.74 -1.61 -33.81
N GLY A 460 5.61 -1.36 -34.80
CA GLY A 460 6.51 -0.20 -34.81
C GLY A 460 5.77 1.13 -34.83
N ALA A 461 4.58 1.15 -35.43
CA ALA A 461 3.70 2.31 -35.50
C ALA A 461 2.98 2.62 -34.18
N HIS A 462 2.97 1.69 -33.24
CA HIS A 462 2.18 1.74 -31.99
C HIS A 462 3.09 1.72 -30.77
N SER A 463 4.27 2.34 -30.91
CA SER A 463 5.28 2.42 -29.86
C SER A 463 4.75 3.04 -28.57
N LYS A 464 3.95 4.11 -28.66
CA LYS A 464 3.38 4.81 -27.50
C LYS A 464 2.27 4.00 -26.85
N LEU A 465 1.47 3.29 -27.62
CA LEU A 465 0.52 2.32 -27.07
C LEU A 465 1.23 1.20 -26.30
N ILE A 466 2.31 0.65 -26.86
CA ILE A 466 3.10 -0.43 -26.25
C ILE A 466 3.81 0.06 -24.97
N ASP A 467 4.39 1.26 -24.99
CA ASP A 467 5.02 1.89 -23.84
C ASP A 467 3.99 2.09 -22.70
N LEU A 468 2.81 2.61 -23.04
CA LEU A 468 1.74 2.82 -22.07
C LEU A 468 1.22 1.49 -21.51
N TYR A 469 1.01 0.48 -22.36
CA TYR A 469 0.63 -0.88 -21.94
C TYR A 469 1.66 -1.46 -20.95
N SER A 470 2.94 -1.27 -21.22
CA SER A 470 4.04 -1.79 -20.39
C SER A 470 4.01 -1.23 -18.96
N ASN A 471 3.43 -0.05 -18.77
CA ASN A 471 3.30 0.63 -17.47
C ASN A 471 1.96 0.36 -16.75
N LEU A 472 1.01 -0.32 -17.37
CA LEU A 472 -0.27 -0.65 -16.74
C LEU A 472 -0.14 -1.68 -15.61
N PRO A 473 -1.05 -1.68 -14.62
CA PRO A 473 -1.14 -2.75 -13.64
C PRO A 473 -1.37 -4.13 -14.28
N ASP A 474 -0.85 -5.18 -13.67
CA ASP A 474 -0.90 -6.56 -14.16
C ASP A 474 -2.32 -7.03 -14.55
N ALA A 475 -3.31 -6.74 -13.70
CA ALA A 475 -4.70 -7.10 -13.97
C ALA A 475 -5.24 -6.46 -15.27
N LYS A 476 -4.82 -5.22 -15.57
CA LYS A 476 -5.21 -4.50 -16.79
C LYS A 476 -4.47 -5.00 -18.01
N GLN A 477 -3.19 -5.32 -17.89
CA GLN A 477 -2.42 -5.96 -18.96
C GLN A 477 -3.07 -7.29 -19.40
N VAL A 478 -3.48 -8.11 -18.44
CA VAL A 478 -4.16 -9.40 -18.71
C VAL A 478 -5.53 -9.19 -19.36
N ASP A 479 -6.30 -8.21 -18.89
CA ASP A 479 -7.63 -7.91 -19.46
C ASP A 479 -7.55 -7.49 -20.94
N LEU A 480 -6.60 -6.62 -21.29
CA LEU A 480 -6.41 -6.17 -22.67
C LEU A 480 -5.95 -7.31 -23.60
N LEU A 481 -5.08 -8.21 -23.12
CA LEU A 481 -4.65 -9.39 -23.90
C LEU A 481 -5.81 -10.36 -24.19
N LYS A 482 -6.81 -10.43 -23.30
CA LYS A 482 -8.01 -11.25 -23.50
C LYS A 482 -9.03 -10.59 -24.45
N ASN A 483 -8.99 -9.27 -24.61
CA ASN A 483 -9.97 -8.49 -25.37
C ASN A 483 -9.32 -7.74 -26.54
N LEU A 484 -8.83 -8.48 -27.54
CA LEU A 484 -8.18 -7.92 -28.75
C LEU A 484 -8.99 -6.84 -29.49
N PRO A 485 -10.34 -6.88 -29.58
CA PRO A 485 -11.11 -5.79 -30.18
C PRO A 485 -10.91 -4.43 -29.49
N HIS A 486 -10.65 -4.40 -28.18
CA HIS A 486 -10.35 -3.14 -27.48
C HIS A 486 -9.02 -2.55 -27.96
N VAL A 487 -8.02 -3.39 -28.22
CA VAL A 487 -6.70 -2.96 -28.72
C VAL A 487 -6.84 -2.28 -30.08
N ASN A 488 -7.68 -2.83 -30.98
CA ASN A 488 -7.94 -2.20 -32.28
C ASN A 488 -8.49 -0.77 -32.13
N PHE A 489 -9.44 -0.58 -31.22
CA PHE A 489 -10.03 0.72 -30.96
C PHE A 489 -9.04 1.72 -30.33
N LEU A 490 -8.18 1.24 -29.41
CA LEU A 490 -7.14 2.05 -28.75
C LEU A 490 -6.13 2.63 -29.75
N MET A 491 -5.91 1.97 -30.89
CA MET A 491 -5.03 2.42 -31.99
C MET A 491 -5.64 3.51 -32.88
N SER A 492 -6.87 3.94 -32.62
CA SER A 492 -7.57 4.95 -33.43
C SER A 492 -8.26 6.05 -32.63
N THR A 493 -8.58 5.82 -31.35
CA THR A 493 -9.33 6.78 -30.55
C THR A 493 -8.49 8.00 -30.14
N GLN A 494 -9.16 9.15 -30.01
CA GLN A 494 -8.57 10.40 -29.49
C GLN A 494 -9.24 10.92 -28.22
N ASP A 495 -10.21 10.17 -27.70
CA ASP A 495 -10.98 10.56 -26.53
C ASP A 495 -10.27 10.10 -25.24
N ASP A 496 -9.86 11.07 -24.42
CA ASP A 496 -9.14 10.85 -23.16
C ASP A 496 -9.96 10.02 -22.18
N ASP A 497 -11.26 10.25 -22.09
CA ASP A 497 -12.11 9.54 -21.15
C ASP A 497 -12.28 8.09 -21.59
N VAL A 498 -12.40 7.86 -22.90
CA VAL A 498 -12.44 6.51 -23.46
C VAL A 498 -11.12 5.77 -23.23
N LEU A 499 -9.98 6.43 -23.43
CA LEU A 499 -8.66 5.86 -23.10
C LEU A 499 -8.56 5.50 -21.62
N LYS A 500 -9.00 6.39 -20.71
CA LYS A 500 -9.05 6.12 -19.25
C LYS A 500 -9.93 4.93 -18.89
N SER A 501 -11.00 4.69 -19.64
CA SER A 501 -11.93 3.59 -19.35
C SER A 501 -11.28 2.21 -19.54
N TYR A 502 -10.54 2.05 -20.64
CA TYR A 502 -9.87 0.80 -20.99
C TYR A 502 -8.55 0.64 -20.24
N LEU A 503 -7.72 1.68 -20.27
CA LEU A 503 -6.35 1.65 -19.76
C LEU A 503 -6.29 1.91 -18.24
N GLY A 504 -7.31 2.58 -17.69
CA GLY A 504 -7.33 3.07 -16.31
C GLY A 504 -6.84 4.51 -16.21
N SER A 505 -6.88 5.08 -15.00
CA SER A 505 -6.38 6.43 -14.72
C SER A 505 -4.98 6.46 -14.12
N LYS A 506 -4.44 5.29 -13.74
CA LYS A 506 -3.17 5.18 -13.03
C LYS A 506 -2.32 4.03 -13.57
N ASP A 507 -1.00 4.21 -13.53
CA ASP A 507 -0.01 3.20 -13.87
C ASP A 507 0.20 2.18 -12.72
N ALA A 508 1.13 1.25 -12.90
CA ALA A 508 1.51 0.25 -11.91
C ALA A 508 2.12 0.84 -10.62
N LYS A 509 2.63 2.08 -10.65
CA LYS A 509 3.17 2.82 -9.50
C LYS A 509 2.14 3.76 -8.84
N GLY A 510 0.91 3.81 -9.37
CA GLY A 510 -0.16 4.68 -8.88
C GLY A 510 -0.10 6.13 -9.39
N GLN A 511 0.79 6.44 -10.34
CA GLN A 511 0.91 7.74 -11.00
C GLN A 511 -0.17 7.89 -12.09
N VAL A 512 -0.58 9.13 -12.39
CA VAL A 512 -1.61 9.39 -13.40
C VAL A 512 -1.08 9.10 -14.81
N LEU A 513 -1.86 8.39 -15.62
CA LEU A 513 -1.50 8.10 -17.01
C LEU A 513 -1.71 9.33 -17.91
N ASP A 514 -0.72 9.62 -18.75
CA ASP A 514 -0.79 10.64 -19.81
C ASP A 514 -1.01 9.98 -21.18
N PHE A 515 -2.02 10.44 -21.91
CA PHE A 515 -2.42 9.91 -23.21
C PHE A 515 -1.99 10.79 -24.39
N THR A 516 -1.33 11.92 -24.15
CA THR A 516 -0.98 12.91 -25.19
C THR A 516 -0.16 12.29 -26.32
N ALA A 517 0.87 11.51 -25.97
CA ALA A 517 1.73 10.85 -26.95
C ALA A 517 0.99 9.78 -27.77
N LEU A 518 0.08 9.02 -27.15
CA LEU A 518 -0.74 8.03 -27.84
C LEU A 518 -1.70 8.69 -28.83
N LYS A 519 -2.30 9.82 -28.47
CA LYS A 519 -3.21 10.56 -29.36
C LYS A 519 -2.50 11.10 -30.60
N ALA A 520 -1.30 11.65 -30.40
CA ALA A 520 -0.46 12.10 -31.50
C ALA A 520 -0.04 10.93 -32.41
N GLU A 521 0.32 9.78 -31.82
CA GLU A 521 0.60 8.54 -32.57
C GLU A 521 -0.62 8.09 -33.39
N ASN A 522 -1.81 8.08 -32.80
CA ASN A 522 -3.06 7.70 -33.49
C ASN A 522 -3.40 8.64 -34.66
N GLU A 523 -3.22 9.96 -34.51
CA GLU A 523 -3.45 10.93 -35.61
C GLU A 523 -2.46 10.71 -36.75
N ASN A 524 -1.17 10.57 -36.43
CA ASN A 524 -0.12 10.34 -37.41
C ASN A 524 -0.38 9.03 -38.18
N ASN A 525 -0.72 7.96 -37.45
CA ASN A 525 -1.03 6.66 -38.04
C ASN A 525 -2.27 6.72 -38.95
N LYS A 526 -3.28 7.53 -38.62
CA LYS A 526 -4.46 7.73 -39.47
C LYS A 526 -4.08 8.36 -40.82
N ILE A 527 -3.13 9.30 -40.82
CA ILE A 527 -2.63 9.95 -42.04
C ILE A 527 -1.79 8.97 -42.87
N LEU A 528 -0.86 8.24 -42.24
CA LEU A 528 -0.01 7.27 -42.94
C LEU A 528 -0.81 6.13 -43.61
N LYS A 529 -1.95 5.72 -43.02
CA LYS A 529 -2.85 4.71 -43.61
C LYS A 529 -3.43 5.12 -44.98
N GLN A 530 -3.39 6.41 -45.33
CA GLN A 530 -3.91 6.95 -46.58
C GLN A 530 -2.96 6.72 -47.78
N ILE A 531 -1.75 6.21 -47.55
CA ILE A 531 -0.79 5.84 -48.61
C ILE A 531 -1.30 4.61 -49.38
N GLN A 532 -1.33 4.73 -50.72
CA GLN A 532 -1.88 3.75 -51.67
C GLN A 532 -0.97 2.52 -51.91
N ASN A 533 0.08 2.37 -51.11
CA ASN A 533 0.86 1.15 -50.98
C ASN A 533 1.00 0.79 -49.49
N PRO A 534 0.31 -0.26 -48.99
CA PRO A 534 0.30 -0.60 -47.56
C PRO A 534 1.65 -0.99 -46.99
N VAL A 535 2.57 -1.53 -47.80
CA VAL A 535 3.91 -1.90 -47.33
C VAL A 535 4.76 -0.64 -47.10
N ILE A 536 4.67 0.34 -48.00
CA ILE A 536 5.31 1.65 -47.80
C ILE A 536 4.76 2.34 -46.55
N ALA A 537 3.44 2.31 -46.34
CA ALA A 537 2.80 2.87 -45.15
C ALA A 537 3.35 2.22 -43.86
N LYS A 538 3.48 0.88 -43.84
CA LYS A 538 4.04 0.12 -42.72
C LYS A 538 5.49 0.48 -42.42
N VAL A 539 6.34 0.57 -43.45
CA VAL A 539 7.74 0.97 -43.28
C VAL A 539 7.83 2.39 -42.73
N LEU A 540 7.07 3.34 -43.29
CA LEU A 540 7.06 4.74 -42.84
C LEU A 540 6.59 4.90 -41.40
N ALA A 541 5.61 4.11 -40.97
CA ALA A 541 5.11 4.17 -39.61
C ALA A 541 6.14 3.68 -38.58
N GLY A 542 7.12 2.86 -39.00
CA GLY A 542 8.28 2.48 -38.19
C GLY A 542 9.45 3.46 -38.24
N VAL A 543 9.32 4.57 -38.98
CA VAL A 543 10.36 5.61 -39.11
C VAL A 543 9.84 6.92 -38.51
N THR A 544 10.68 7.60 -37.73
CA THR A 544 10.35 8.94 -37.24
C THR A 544 10.32 9.92 -38.41
N THR A 545 9.12 10.36 -38.81
CA THR A 545 8.90 11.29 -39.92
C THR A 545 8.00 12.44 -39.51
N ASN A 546 8.03 13.54 -40.27
CA ASN A 546 7.14 14.70 -40.10
C ASN A 546 5.99 14.70 -41.13
N ILE A 547 5.48 13.53 -41.50
CA ILE A 547 4.35 13.37 -42.43
C ILE A 547 3.05 13.47 -41.64
N HIS A 548 2.48 14.67 -41.54
CA HIS A 548 1.30 14.94 -40.71
C HIS A 548 0.21 15.72 -41.46
N ARG A 549 0.36 15.91 -42.78
CA ARG A 549 -0.60 16.66 -43.58
C ARG A 549 -1.09 15.90 -44.82
N PRO A 550 -2.36 16.05 -45.22
CA PRO A 550 -2.91 15.39 -46.40
C PRO A 550 -2.18 15.69 -47.72
N ASP A 551 -1.67 16.92 -47.90
CA ASP A 551 -0.95 17.34 -49.12
C ASP A 551 0.33 16.53 -49.37
N GLN A 552 1.01 16.14 -48.29
CA GLN A 552 2.21 15.29 -48.33
C GLN A 552 1.85 13.88 -48.82
N ILE A 553 0.73 13.32 -48.35
CA ILE A 553 0.23 12.01 -48.79
C ILE A 553 -0.17 12.05 -50.26
N ASP A 554 -0.83 13.12 -50.70
CA ASP A 554 -1.22 13.28 -52.11
C ASP A 554 0.01 13.34 -53.02
N ALA A 555 1.10 13.97 -52.59
CA ALA A 555 2.37 13.95 -53.33
C ALA A 555 2.95 12.54 -53.47
N ILE A 556 2.94 11.75 -52.39
CA ILE A 556 3.41 10.35 -52.40
C ILE A 556 2.53 9.49 -53.32
N ASN A 557 1.20 9.59 -53.19
CA ASN A 557 0.25 8.81 -53.99
C ASN A 557 0.33 9.17 -55.48
N ARG A 558 0.50 10.45 -55.82
CA ARG A 558 0.77 10.87 -57.22
C ARG A 558 2.06 10.28 -57.76
N SER A 559 3.12 10.23 -56.95
CA SER A 559 4.38 9.60 -57.35
C SER A 559 4.21 8.10 -57.62
N LEU A 560 3.45 7.39 -56.78
CA LEU A 560 3.13 5.98 -56.97
C LEU A 560 2.33 5.75 -58.27
N LEU A 561 1.28 6.55 -58.50
CA LEU A 561 0.47 6.47 -59.72
C LEU A 561 1.31 6.72 -60.98
N SER A 562 2.24 7.69 -60.95
CA SER A 562 3.14 7.97 -62.08
C SER A 562 4.05 6.80 -62.45
N LYS A 563 4.20 5.82 -61.55
CA LYS A 563 5.01 4.61 -61.71
C LYS A 563 4.15 3.34 -61.78
N LYS A 564 2.89 3.43 -62.17
CA LYS A 564 1.95 2.28 -62.29
C LYS A 564 2.40 1.22 -63.30
N ASP A 565 3.19 1.59 -64.31
CA ASP A 565 3.65 0.69 -65.38
C ASP A 565 5.00 0.02 -65.07
N VAL A 566 5.56 0.27 -63.88
CA VAL A 566 6.78 -0.41 -63.45
C VAL A 566 6.44 -1.84 -63.06
N ALA A 567 6.71 -2.77 -63.97
CA ALA A 567 6.48 -4.20 -63.77
C ALA A 567 7.35 -4.80 -62.66
N ASP A 568 8.56 -4.26 -62.48
CA ASP A 568 9.48 -4.70 -61.43
C ASP A 568 10.46 -3.60 -61.03
N PHE A 569 10.22 -3.01 -59.85
CA PHE A 569 11.12 -2.02 -59.26
C PHE A 569 12.55 -2.56 -59.10
N THR A 570 12.74 -3.86 -58.87
CA THR A 570 14.08 -4.47 -58.72
C THR A 570 14.90 -4.48 -60.00
N THR A 571 14.23 -4.44 -61.16
CA THR A 571 14.88 -4.33 -62.49
C THR A 571 14.91 -2.89 -63.02
N ALA A 572 14.15 -1.98 -62.41
CA ALA A 572 14.11 -0.55 -62.71
C ALA A 572 14.35 0.31 -61.44
N PRO A 573 15.51 0.19 -60.78
CA PRO A 573 15.76 0.81 -59.47
C PRO A 573 15.63 2.33 -59.44
N ARG A 574 15.95 2.99 -60.56
CA ARG A 574 15.80 4.44 -60.70
C ARG A 574 14.36 4.92 -60.62
N ASP A 575 13.39 4.12 -61.08
CA ASP A 575 11.99 4.51 -61.07
C ASP A 575 11.39 4.48 -59.66
N PHE A 576 11.84 3.54 -58.83
CA PHE A 576 11.49 3.50 -57.41
C PHE A 576 12.24 4.56 -56.60
N GLU A 577 13.50 4.85 -56.97
CA GLU A 577 14.27 5.93 -56.36
C GLU A 577 13.53 7.28 -56.45
N VAL A 578 12.83 7.53 -57.56
CA VAL A 578 11.95 8.72 -57.70
C VAL A 578 10.87 8.74 -56.61
N VAL A 579 10.23 7.60 -56.35
CA VAL A 579 9.21 7.48 -55.29
C VAL A 579 9.85 7.70 -53.91
N LEU A 580 11.00 7.07 -53.64
CA LEU A 580 11.72 7.24 -52.37
C LEU A 580 12.21 8.68 -52.14
N ASN A 581 12.64 9.37 -53.19
CA ASN A 581 13.02 10.78 -53.11
C ASN A 581 11.83 11.68 -52.75
N VAL A 582 10.65 11.42 -53.31
CA VAL A 582 9.42 12.12 -52.92
C VAL A 582 9.08 11.82 -51.46
N ILE A 583 9.08 10.54 -51.06
CA ILE A 583 8.80 10.14 -49.68
C ILE A 583 9.79 10.79 -48.70
N PHE A 584 11.09 10.80 -49.02
CA PHE A 584 12.13 11.42 -48.19
C PHE A 584 11.93 12.93 -48.07
N ARG A 585 11.63 13.64 -49.16
CA ARG A 585 11.30 15.06 -49.13
C ARG A 585 10.10 15.34 -48.24
N GLU A 586 9.02 14.58 -48.41
CA GLU A 586 7.81 14.76 -47.60
C GLU A 586 8.02 14.35 -46.14
N SER A 587 8.97 13.47 -45.84
CA SER A 587 9.30 13.05 -44.48
C SER A 587 9.88 14.15 -43.59
N GLY A 588 10.39 15.24 -44.19
CA GLY A 588 11.01 16.35 -43.47
C GLY A 588 12.36 16.02 -42.81
N ILE A 589 12.95 14.87 -43.12
CA ILE A 589 14.28 14.47 -42.64
C ILE A 589 15.34 15.34 -43.33
N ALA A 590 16.30 15.85 -42.55
CA ALA A 590 17.39 16.67 -43.09
C ALA A 590 18.29 15.86 -44.03
N ASP A 591 18.56 16.40 -45.23
CA ASP A 591 19.39 15.75 -46.24
C ASP A 591 20.89 15.95 -45.95
N THR A 592 21.46 15.07 -45.13
CA THR A 592 22.90 15.02 -44.81
C THR A 592 23.67 13.98 -45.62
N GLY A 593 23.04 13.35 -46.62
CA GLY A 593 23.58 12.18 -47.33
C GLY A 593 23.55 10.88 -46.50
N THR A 594 24.04 10.90 -45.25
CA THR A 594 23.96 9.75 -44.32
C THR A 594 22.51 9.46 -43.94
N ASN A 595 21.75 10.49 -43.54
CA ASN A 595 20.32 10.33 -43.20
C ASN A 595 19.51 9.78 -44.38
N LYS A 596 19.82 10.23 -45.60
CA LYS A 596 19.19 9.76 -46.82
C LYS A 596 19.50 8.29 -47.07
N ARG A 597 20.76 7.88 -46.91
CA ARG A 597 21.17 6.47 -47.03
C ARG A 597 20.48 5.58 -46.00
N ASP A 598 20.47 5.99 -44.73
CA ASP A 598 19.85 5.22 -43.65
C ASP A 598 18.34 5.11 -43.84
N PHE A 599 17.69 6.18 -44.33
CA PHE A 599 16.28 6.17 -44.69
C PHE A 599 15.98 5.19 -45.83
N PHE A 600 16.72 5.27 -46.93
CA PHE A 600 16.51 4.43 -48.12
C PHE A 600 16.74 2.94 -47.80
N ALA A 601 17.71 2.64 -46.92
CA ALA A 601 17.96 1.29 -46.43
C ALA A 601 16.74 0.67 -45.73
N LYS A 602 15.87 1.47 -45.08
CA LYS A 602 14.62 0.96 -44.45
C LYS A 602 13.63 0.40 -45.47
N PHE A 603 13.69 0.87 -46.71
CA PHE A 603 12.88 0.36 -47.83
C PHE A 603 13.59 -0.75 -48.61
N GLY A 604 14.74 -1.23 -48.12
CA GLY A 604 15.56 -2.23 -48.80
C GLY A 604 16.26 -1.69 -50.04
N TYR A 605 16.59 -0.39 -50.09
CA TYR A 605 17.33 0.21 -51.21
C TYR A 605 18.75 0.59 -50.80
N ASP A 606 19.75 0.03 -51.49
CA ASP A 606 21.15 0.42 -51.33
C ASP A 606 21.48 1.54 -52.32
N VAL A 607 21.71 2.75 -51.77
CA VAL A 607 22.03 3.95 -52.54
C VAL A 607 23.37 3.82 -53.28
N ASN A 608 24.34 3.07 -52.73
CA ASN A 608 25.68 2.95 -53.31
C ASN A 608 25.71 1.88 -54.42
N ALA A 609 25.04 0.75 -54.17
CA ALA A 609 24.96 -0.33 -55.15
C ALA A 609 23.88 -0.09 -56.22
N ASN A 610 22.96 0.86 -56.00
CA ASN A 610 21.80 1.13 -56.84
C ASN A 610 20.96 -0.14 -57.08
N THR A 611 20.81 -0.93 -56.01
CA THR A 611 20.14 -2.24 -56.02
C THR A 611 19.24 -2.41 -54.81
N PHE A 612 18.24 -3.28 -54.94
CA PHE A 612 17.40 -3.67 -53.83
C PHE A 612 18.00 -4.83 -53.05
N THR A 613 17.80 -4.79 -51.73
CA THR A 613 18.22 -5.82 -50.80
C THR A 613 17.07 -6.18 -49.87
N GLY A 614 16.85 -7.49 -49.70
CA GLY A 614 15.95 -8.03 -48.67
C GLY A 614 14.45 -8.08 -49.03
N PRO A 615 13.63 -8.65 -48.13
CA PRO A 615 12.24 -9.01 -48.37
C PRO A 615 11.28 -7.81 -48.42
N ILE A 616 11.64 -6.67 -47.81
CA ILE A 616 10.80 -5.46 -47.77
C ILE A 616 10.63 -4.87 -49.17
N ALA A 617 11.71 -4.77 -49.93
CA ALA A 617 11.70 -4.28 -51.30
C ALA A 617 10.77 -5.13 -52.20
N THR A 618 10.87 -6.45 -52.08
CA THR A 618 9.99 -7.40 -52.78
C THR A 618 8.53 -7.21 -52.40
N ALA A 619 8.23 -7.04 -51.10
CA ALA A 619 6.86 -6.82 -50.65
C ALA A 619 6.26 -5.50 -51.20
N ILE A 620 7.05 -4.42 -51.25
CA ILE A 620 6.61 -3.15 -51.83
C ILE A 620 6.29 -3.31 -53.32
N LYS A 621 7.18 -3.97 -54.06
CA LYS A 621 7.00 -4.30 -55.48
C LYS A 621 5.74 -5.11 -55.69
N ASP A 622 5.62 -6.25 -55.02
CA ASP A 622 4.52 -7.18 -55.21
C ASP A 622 3.18 -6.49 -54.97
N GLN A 623 3.09 -5.69 -53.91
CA GLN A 623 1.87 -4.95 -53.62
C GLN A 623 1.55 -3.87 -54.65
N HIS A 624 2.57 -3.17 -55.19
CA HIS A 624 2.36 -2.19 -56.25
C HIS A 624 1.86 -2.86 -57.54
N VAL A 625 2.44 -4.00 -57.91
CA VAL A 625 2.00 -4.81 -59.06
C VAL A 625 0.57 -5.30 -58.87
N ARG A 626 0.21 -5.80 -57.67
CA ARG A 626 -1.16 -6.24 -57.34
C ARG A 626 -2.19 -5.09 -57.40
N ASN A 627 -1.74 -3.86 -57.17
CA ASN A 627 -2.56 -2.65 -57.29
C ASN A 627 -2.70 -2.14 -58.73
N LYS A 628 -1.91 -2.66 -59.69
CA LYS A 628 -1.88 -2.15 -61.07
C LYS A 628 -3.26 -2.06 -61.74
N PRO A 629 -4.15 -3.08 -61.69
CA PRO A 629 -5.47 -2.98 -62.31
C PRO A 629 -6.28 -1.78 -61.80
N LEU A 630 -6.25 -1.52 -60.49
CA LEU A 630 -6.91 -0.38 -59.87
C LEU A 630 -6.27 0.96 -60.26
N LEU A 631 -4.94 0.99 -60.37
CA LEU A 631 -4.20 2.18 -60.82
C LEU A 631 -4.49 2.52 -62.29
N ASP A 632 -4.65 1.51 -63.14
CA ASP A 632 -5.00 1.68 -64.56
C ASP A 632 -6.42 2.23 -64.74
N VAL A 633 -7.36 1.91 -63.84
CA VAL A 633 -8.69 2.55 -63.78
C VAL A 633 -8.61 3.98 -63.23
N LEU A 634 -7.76 4.23 -62.23
CA LEU A 634 -7.63 5.54 -61.58
C LEU A 634 -6.99 6.60 -62.50
N ASP A 635 -5.96 6.24 -63.26
CA ASP A 635 -5.15 7.18 -64.07
C ASP A 635 -5.97 8.05 -65.05
N PRO A 636 -6.88 7.51 -65.89
CA PRO A 636 -7.66 8.33 -66.82
C PRO A 636 -8.67 9.25 -66.13
N ILE A 637 -9.08 8.94 -64.90
CA ILE A 637 -10.10 9.71 -64.17
C ILE A 637 -9.54 10.56 -63.04
N LYS A 638 -8.21 10.55 -62.81
CA LYS A 638 -7.56 11.16 -61.63
C LYS A 638 -7.87 12.63 -61.41
N ASP A 639 -8.13 13.39 -62.48
CA ASP A 639 -8.50 14.82 -62.45
C ASP A 639 -9.98 15.07 -62.83
N ASN A 640 -10.76 14.00 -63.09
CA ASN A 640 -12.14 14.11 -63.51
C ASN A 640 -13.08 14.31 -62.31
N ALA A 641 -13.57 15.54 -62.13
CA ALA A 641 -14.52 15.89 -61.09
C ALA A 641 -15.82 15.08 -61.14
N ALA A 642 -16.29 14.69 -62.33
CA ALA A 642 -17.52 13.90 -62.50
C ALA A 642 -17.38 12.43 -62.08
N ARG A 643 -16.16 11.91 -61.93
CA ARG A 643 -15.86 10.55 -61.46
C ARG A 643 -15.23 10.55 -60.06
N MET A 644 -15.57 11.54 -59.23
CA MET A 644 -15.01 11.67 -57.89
C MET A 644 -15.39 10.51 -56.95
N ASP A 645 -16.58 9.94 -57.11
CA ASP A 645 -17.04 8.75 -56.38
C ASP A 645 -16.11 7.55 -56.63
N THR A 646 -15.98 7.18 -57.90
CA THR A 646 -15.06 6.15 -58.38
C THR A 646 -13.63 6.38 -57.88
N ARG A 647 -13.12 7.62 -57.94
CA ARG A 647 -11.78 7.96 -57.41
C ARG A 647 -11.65 7.70 -55.91
N ASN A 648 -12.65 8.10 -55.12
CA ASN A 648 -12.62 7.94 -53.66
C ASN A 648 -12.68 6.46 -53.28
N PHE A 649 -13.53 5.68 -53.95
CA PHE A 649 -13.63 4.23 -53.73
C PHE A 649 -12.35 3.50 -54.16
N LEU A 650 -11.77 3.81 -55.32
CA LEU A 650 -10.45 3.30 -55.75
C LEU A 650 -9.36 3.64 -54.73
N GLY A 651 -9.37 4.88 -54.22
CA GLY A 651 -8.43 5.34 -53.20
C GLY A 651 -8.47 4.49 -51.93
N LEU A 652 -9.65 4.06 -51.49
CA LEU A 652 -9.79 3.11 -50.38
C LEU A 652 -9.22 1.74 -50.73
N MET A 653 -9.62 1.18 -51.87
CA MET A 653 -9.23 -0.16 -52.28
C MET A 653 -7.72 -0.29 -52.50
N LEU A 654 -7.05 0.75 -53.02
CA LEU A 654 -5.59 0.78 -53.21
C LEU A 654 -4.81 0.66 -51.90
N ARG A 655 -5.39 1.10 -50.77
CA ARG A 655 -4.75 1.06 -49.45
C ARG A 655 -4.78 -0.33 -48.83
N VAL A 656 -5.69 -1.20 -49.27
CA VAL A 656 -5.84 -2.55 -48.71
C VAL A 656 -4.77 -3.48 -49.28
N GLU A 657 -4.11 -4.23 -48.38
CA GLU A 657 -3.12 -5.25 -48.76
C GLU A 657 -3.77 -6.40 -49.53
N LYS A 658 -3.15 -6.83 -50.64
CA LYS A 658 -3.72 -7.82 -51.56
C LYS A 658 -2.85 -9.06 -51.62
N ALA A 659 -3.49 -10.24 -51.69
CA ALA A 659 -2.79 -11.50 -51.90
C ALA A 659 -2.43 -11.73 -53.39
N GLY A 660 -3.18 -11.12 -54.33
CA GLY A 660 -2.97 -11.21 -55.77
C GLY A 660 -3.55 -10.00 -56.52
N PRO A 661 -3.42 -9.92 -57.85
CA PRO A 661 -4.02 -8.85 -58.66
C PRO A 661 -5.53 -8.74 -58.45
N PHE A 662 -6.05 -7.52 -58.38
CA PHE A 662 -7.48 -7.25 -58.15
C PHE A 662 -8.19 -6.93 -59.47
N ASP A 663 -8.52 -7.97 -60.24
CA ASP A 663 -9.08 -7.91 -61.61
C ASP A 663 -10.63 -7.97 -61.62
N THR A 664 -11.29 -7.10 -60.87
CA THR A 664 -12.77 -7.10 -60.77
C THR A 664 -13.42 -6.14 -61.77
N ASP A 665 -14.64 -6.46 -62.22
CA ASP A 665 -15.55 -5.46 -62.78
C ASP A 665 -15.83 -4.40 -61.70
N PHE A 666 -15.21 -3.24 -61.87
CA PHE A 666 -15.15 -2.23 -60.82
C PHE A 666 -16.50 -1.54 -60.62
N ASP A 667 -17.30 -1.43 -61.68
CA ASP A 667 -18.56 -0.72 -61.65
C ASP A 667 -19.59 -1.45 -60.76
N ASP A 668 -19.65 -2.79 -60.83
CA ASP A 668 -20.53 -3.63 -59.98
C ASP A 668 -20.12 -3.55 -58.49
N LEU A 669 -18.82 -3.53 -58.21
CA LEU A 669 -18.30 -3.45 -56.84
C LEU A 669 -18.48 -2.04 -56.25
N GLU A 670 -18.32 -1.00 -57.07
CA GLU A 670 -18.61 0.40 -56.72
C GLU A 670 -20.11 0.57 -56.40
N GLU A 671 -20.99 0.01 -57.24
CA GLU A 671 -22.43 0.02 -57.00
C GLU A 671 -22.76 -0.71 -55.69
N ALA A 672 -22.21 -1.91 -55.48
CA ALA A 672 -22.38 -2.64 -54.23
C ALA A 672 -21.90 -1.85 -53.01
N PHE A 673 -20.81 -1.09 -53.12
CA PHE A 673 -20.30 -0.23 -52.03
C PHE A 673 -21.30 0.86 -51.67
N TYR A 674 -21.76 1.64 -52.64
CA TYR A 674 -22.64 2.79 -52.38
C TYR A 674 -24.08 2.39 -52.02
N GLU A 675 -24.56 1.25 -52.51
CA GLU A 675 -25.86 0.71 -52.13
C GLU A 675 -25.87 0.08 -50.73
N SER A 676 -24.72 -0.28 -50.17
CA SER A 676 -24.67 -1.02 -48.91
C SER A 676 -24.86 -0.13 -47.67
N PRO A 677 -25.76 -0.48 -46.73
CA PRO A 677 -26.03 0.31 -45.52
C PRO A 677 -24.79 0.52 -44.64
N ASP A 678 -23.95 -0.50 -44.54
CA ASP A 678 -22.75 -0.57 -43.71
C ASP A 678 -21.67 -1.42 -44.39
N LEU A 679 -20.47 -1.41 -43.80
CA LEU A 679 -19.31 -2.15 -44.31
C LEU A 679 -19.57 -3.65 -44.41
N GLU A 680 -20.25 -4.27 -43.44
CA GLU A 680 -20.50 -5.72 -43.45
C GLU A 680 -21.45 -6.12 -44.57
N THR A 681 -22.48 -5.32 -44.83
CA THR A 681 -23.40 -5.57 -45.95
C THR A 681 -22.67 -5.45 -47.28
N PHE A 682 -21.74 -4.50 -47.40
CA PHE A 682 -20.85 -4.41 -48.57
C PHE A 682 -20.00 -5.66 -48.72
N LEU A 683 -19.36 -6.12 -47.65
CA LEU A 683 -18.54 -7.34 -47.67
C LEU A 683 -19.36 -8.58 -48.06
N GLN A 684 -20.62 -8.68 -47.60
CA GLN A 684 -21.53 -9.77 -47.96
C GLN A 684 -21.97 -9.70 -49.42
N LYS A 685 -22.42 -8.53 -49.90
CA LYS A 685 -22.78 -8.34 -51.32
C LYS A 685 -21.61 -8.64 -52.23
N GLY A 686 -20.41 -8.22 -51.85
CA GLY A 686 -19.18 -8.51 -52.59
C GLY A 686 -18.89 -10.01 -52.77
N GLN A 687 -19.36 -10.89 -51.87
CA GLN A 687 -19.23 -12.36 -52.04
C GLN A 687 -20.09 -12.91 -53.18
N THR A 688 -21.19 -12.23 -53.48
CA THR A 688 -22.17 -12.67 -54.47
C THR A 688 -21.88 -12.15 -55.87
N LEU A 689 -20.92 -11.23 -56.00
CA LEU A 689 -20.43 -10.76 -57.29
C LEU A 689 -19.51 -11.84 -57.89
N ASP A 690 -19.63 -12.10 -59.20
CA ASP A 690 -18.76 -13.02 -59.97
C ASP A 690 -17.28 -12.56 -60.05
N ALA A 691 -16.91 -11.58 -59.22
CA ALA A 691 -15.59 -11.03 -59.05
C ALA A 691 -14.59 -12.11 -58.64
N VAL A 692 -13.87 -12.66 -59.62
CA VAL A 692 -12.67 -13.47 -59.38
C VAL A 692 -11.69 -12.58 -58.60
N ASN A 693 -11.55 -12.84 -57.29
CA ASN A 693 -10.62 -12.25 -56.29
C ASN A 693 -11.24 -11.46 -55.11
N PHE A 694 -12.57 -11.37 -54.94
CA PHE A 694 -13.18 -10.87 -53.68
C PHE A 694 -13.24 -11.95 -52.58
N THR A 695 -12.08 -12.53 -52.25
CA THR A 695 -11.92 -13.68 -51.32
C THR A 695 -12.15 -13.33 -49.85
N PRO A 696 -12.43 -14.29 -48.95
CA PRO A 696 -12.49 -14.04 -47.51
C PRO A 696 -11.24 -13.33 -46.95
N ALA A 697 -10.06 -13.64 -47.49
CA ALA A 697 -8.81 -13.00 -47.09
C ALA A 697 -8.77 -11.48 -47.38
N ILE A 698 -9.32 -11.03 -48.53
CA ILE A 698 -9.40 -9.58 -48.81
C ILE A 698 -10.48 -8.92 -47.95
N GLN A 699 -11.56 -9.62 -47.60
CA GLN A 699 -12.59 -9.09 -46.72
C GLN A 699 -12.07 -8.83 -45.31
N ASP A 700 -11.27 -9.76 -44.78
CA ASP A 700 -10.64 -9.57 -43.47
C ASP A 700 -9.69 -8.38 -43.48
N LYS A 701 -8.94 -8.18 -44.58
CA LYS A 701 -8.10 -6.99 -44.78
C LYS A 701 -8.91 -5.71 -44.91
N ILE A 702 -10.01 -5.71 -45.66
CA ILE A 702 -10.92 -4.56 -45.77
C ILE A 702 -11.50 -4.21 -44.39
N ARG A 703 -11.94 -5.20 -43.61
CA ARG A 703 -12.47 -5.01 -42.25
C ARG A 703 -11.42 -4.42 -41.31
N GLN A 704 -10.16 -4.79 -41.49
CA GLN A 704 -9.03 -4.28 -40.72
C GLN A 704 -8.64 -2.85 -41.13
N ASP A 705 -8.67 -2.55 -42.43
CA ASP A 705 -8.05 -1.36 -43.02
C ASP A 705 -9.01 -0.20 -43.27
N ILE A 706 -10.31 -0.46 -43.44
CA ILE A 706 -11.34 0.55 -43.72
C ILE A 706 -12.21 0.76 -42.48
N PRO A 707 -12.06 1.88 -41.75
CA PRO A 707 -12.93 2.20 -40.62
C PRO A 707 -14.37 2.43 -41.07
N SER A 708 -15.34 1.96 -40.28
CA SER A 708 -16.77 2.18 -40.54
C SER A 708 -17.13 3.67 -40.71
N ASP A 709 -16.47 4.57 -39.99
CA ASP A 709 -16.69 6.01 -40.12
C ASP A 709 -16.23 6.56 -41.49
N GLU A 710 -15.12 6.05 -42.04
CA GLU A 710 -14.64 6.45 -43.37
C GLU A 710 -15.55 5.91 -44.48
N PHE A 711 -16.01 4.66 -44.33
CA PHE A 711 -17.04 4.05 -45.20
C PHE A 711 -18.32 4.91 -45.22
N ASN A 712 -18.86 5.21 -44.04
CA ASN A 712 -20.11 5.99 -43.90
C ASN A 712 -19.97 7.41 -44.45
N ARG A 713 -18.80 8.05 -44.26
CA ARG A 713 -18.53 9.40 -44.78
C ARG A 713 -18.57 9.43 -46.31
N LEU A 714 -17.84 8.53 -46.98
CA LEU A 714 -17.82 8.52 -48.45
C LEU A 714 -19.20 8.22 -49.04
N ARG A 715 -19.94 7.31 -48.39
CA ARG A 715 -21.32 7.01 -48.78
C ARG A 715 -22.23 8.21 -48.63
N LYS A 716 -22.10 8.96 -47.52
CA LYS A 716 -22.84 10.22 -47.34
C LYS A 716 -22.48 11.24 -48.42
N ASP A 717 -21.20 11.44 -48.70
CA ASP A 717 -20.75 12.37 -49.73
C ASP A 717 -21.35 12.03 -51.11
N TYR A 718 -21.48 10.74 -51.43
CA TYR A 718 -22.16 10.26 -52.64
C TYR A 718 -23.66 10.60 -52.63
N LYS A 719 -24.36 10.31 -51.52
CA LYS A 719 -25.79 10.64 -51.34
C LYS A 719 -26.05 12.14 -51.51
N ASP A 720 -25.19 12.96 -50.90
CA ASP A 720 -25.28 14.43 -50.97
C ASP A 720 -25.07 14.94 -52.41
N ARG A 721 -24.14 14.35 -53.17
CA ARG A 721 -23.96 14.66 -54.60
C ARG A 721 -25.17 14.26 -55.43
N LEU A 722 -25.70 13.06 -55.22
CA LEU A 722 -26.84 12.54 -55.96
C LEU A 722 -28.08 13.44 -55.77
N ALA A 723 -28.31 13.92 -54.54
CA ALA A 723 -29.37 14.88 -54.25
C ALA A 723 -29.16 16.23 -54.97
N ASN A 724 -27.91 16.66 -55.15
CA ASN A 724 -27.55 17.88 -55.88
C ASN A 724 -27.47 17.71 -57.41
N SER A 725 -27.67 16.50 -57.93
CA SER A 725 -27.61 16.22 -59.37
C SER A 725 -28.78 16.87 -60.12
N ASP A 726 -28.46 17.52 -61.25
CA ASP A 726 -29.42 18.07 -62.19
C ASP A 726 -29.83 17.08 -63.31
N ASN A 727 -29.38 15.81 -63.20
CA ASN A 727 -29.71 14.74 -64.13
C ASN A 727 -31.00 13.99 -63.71
N PRO A 728 -32.06 13.99 -64.55
CA PRO A 728 -33.30 13.27 -64.25
C PRO A 728 -33.14 11.76 -64.07
N ALA A 729 -32.12 11.16 -64.69
CA ALA A 729 -31.84 9.71 -64.59
C ALA A 729 -31.44 9.26 -63.17
N ASP A 730 -31.10 10.18 -62.28
CA ASP A 730 -30.74 9.89 -60.89
C ASP A 730 -31.97 9.73 -59.96
N ASN A 731 -33.16 10.10 -60.41
CA ASN A 731 -34.40 10.01 -59.61
C ASN A 731 -34.65 8.61 -59.02
N PRO A 732 -34.51 7.50 -59.77
CA PRO A 732 -34.69 6.15 -59.20
C PRO A 732 -33.67 5.82 -58.10
N LYS A 733 -32.42 6.28 -58.25
CA LYS A 733 -31.36 6.08 -57.26
C LYS A 733 -31.66 6.85 -55.97
N ILE A 734 -32.14 8.09 -56.09
CA ILE A 734 -32.57 8.90 -54.93
C ILE A 734 -33.77 8.22 -54.22
N GLN A 735 -34.73 7.70 -54.98
CA GLN A 735 -35.89 6.98 -54.43
C GLN A 735 -35.49 5.68 -53.71
N ALA A 736 -34.52 4.94 -54.24
CA ALA A 736 -33.98 3.76 -53.57
C ALA A 736 -33.35 4.11 -52.21
N GLN A 737 -32.61 5.22 -52.13
CA GLN A 737 -32.05 5.74 -50.87
C GLN A 737 -33.14 6.17 -49.87
N HIS A 738 -34.20 6.82 -50.35
CA HIS A 738 -35.35 7.16 -49.51
C HIS A 738 -36.05 5.91 -48.96
N LYS A 739 -36.18 4.86 -49.79
CA LYS A 739 -36.77 3.58 -49.38
C LYS A 739 -35.92 2.91 -48.29
N GLU A 740 -34.61 2.81 -48.49
CA GLU A 740 -33.68 2.27 -47.49
C GLU A 740 -33.83 3.00 -46.14
N ALA A 741 -33.77 4.33 -46.17
CA ALA A 741 -33.90 5.15 -44.97
C ALA A 741 -35.26 4.97 -44.28
N ARG A 742 -36.34 4.76 -45.04
CA ARG A 742 -37.68 4.49 -44.51
C ARG A 742 -37.78 3.10 -43.87
N ASP A 743 -37.19 2.08 -44.49
CA ASP A 743 -37.17 0.71 -43.96
C ASP A 743 -36.38 0.66 -42.64
N VAL A 744 -35.21 1.30 -42.59
CA VAL A 744 -34.40 1.42 -41.36
C VAL A 744 -35.12 2.25 -40.29
N LEU A 745 -35.76 3.36 -40.66
CA LEU A 745 -36.56 4.16 -39.74
C LEU A 745 -37.69 3.34 -39.11
N THR A 746 -38.33 2.46 -39.88
CA THR A 746 -39.42 1.59 -39.41
C THR A 746 -38.91 0.58 -38.38
N ASP A 747 -37.78 -0.08 -38.64
CA ASP A 747 -37.14 -1.01 -37.69
C ASP A 747 -36.72 -0.32 -36.39
N ILE A 748 -36.04 0.83 -36.50
CA ILE A 748 -35.63 1.65 -35.35
C ILE A 748 -36.85 2.16 -34.57
N ASN A 749 -37.95 2.46 -35.27
CA ASN A 749 -39.20 2.89 -34.66
C ASN A 749 -39.80 1.81 -33.74
N ALA A 750 -39.91 0.58 -34.21
CA ALA A 750 -40.42 -0.55 -33.43
C ALA A 750 -39.55 -0.81 -32.20
N LYS A 751 -38.24 -0.94 -32.38
CA LYS A 751 -37.30 -1.27 -31.30
C LYS A 751 -37.23 -0.21 -30.21
N SER A 752 -37.11 1.06 -30.61
CA SER A 752 -37.03 2.11 -29.59
C SER A 752 -38.39 2.36 -28.91
N LEU A 753 -39.53 1.99 -29.51
CA LEU A 753 -40.82 1.94 -28.78
C LEU A 753 -40.78 0.89 -27.65
N ALA A 754 -40.32 -0.33 -27.93
CA ALA A 754 -40.18 -1.35 -26.90
C ALA A 754 -39.20 -0.95 -25.78
N LEU A 755 -38.13 -0.21 -26.12
CA LEU A 755 -37.23 0.39 -25.12
C LEU A 755 -37.93 1.43 -24.24
N TRP A 756 -38.93 2.14 -24.75
CA TRP A 756 -39.68 3.10 -23.94
C TRP A 756 -40.58 2.38 -22.92
N ASP A 757 -41.30 1.34 -23.33
CA ASP A 757 -42.10 0.52 -22.42
C ASP A 757 -41.23 -0.07 -21.30
N ARG A 758 -40.02 -0.52 -21.66
CA ARG A 758 -39.05 -1.04 -20.69
C ARG A 758 -38.56 0.03 -19.72
N ARG A 759 -38.27 1.23 -20.22
CA ARG A 759 -37.86 2.38 -19.38
C ARG A 759 -38.93 2.73 -18.35
N GLU A 760 -40.21 2.70 -18.72
CA GLU A 760 -41.31 3.01 -17.78
C GLU A 760 -41.33 2.07 -16.57
N LYS A 761 -40.88 0.83 -16.73
CA LYS A 761 -40.72 -0.11 -15.61
C LYS A 761 -39.49 0.21 -14.75
N LEU A 762 -38.42 0.72 -15.35
CA LEU A 762 -37.16 1.06 -14.66
C LEU A 762 -37.17 2.44 -13.98
N LYS A 763 -38.15 3.32 -14.27
CA LYS A 763 -38.22 4.69 -13.71
C LYS A 763 -38.22 4.73 -12.18
N VAL A 764 -38.69 3.68 -11.52
CA VAL A 764 -38.68 3.56 -10.05
C VAL A 764 -37.26 3.65 -9.47
N VAL A 765 -36.25 3.27 -10.24
CA VAL A 765 -34.83 3.36 -9.87
C VAL A 765 -34.37 4.81 -9.79
N ALA A 766 -34.82 5.67 -10.70
CA ALA A 766 -34.42 7.07 -10.76
C ALA A 766 -34.89 7.87 -9.52
N ASN A 767 -35.94 7.42 -8.85
CA ASN A 767 -36.55 8.10 -7.69
C ASN A 767 -35.98 7.64 -6.33
N ILE A 768 -34.87 6.89 -6.31
CA ILE A 768 -34.25 6.41 -5.06
C ILE A 768 -33.31 7.48 -4.50
N ASP A 769 -33.77 8.33 -3.57
CA ASP A 769 -32.92 9.42 -3.05
C ASP A 769 -31.75 8.92 -2.19
N PHE A 770 -31.97 7.91 -1.35
CA PHE A 770 -30.94 7.36 -0.45
C PHE A 770 -31.08 5.83 -0.29
N PRO A 771 -30.33 5.02 -1.06
CA PRO A 771 -30.40 3.57 -0.94
C PRO A 771 -29.78 3.11 0.40
N ASN A 772 -30.62 2.65 1.34
CA ASN A 772 -30.18 2.12 2.64
C ASN A 772 -30.39 0.60 2.70
N PHE A 773 -29.29 -0.15 2.73
CA PHE A 773 -29.28 -1.63 2.73
C PHE A 773 -28.94 -2.24 4.10
N LYS A 774 -29.01 -1.44 5.18
CA LYS A 774 -28.73 -1.88 6.56
C LYS A 774 -29.60 -3.08 6.97
N GLY A 775 -28.99 -4.08 7.60
CA GLY A 775 -29.67 -5.27 8.13
C GLY A 775 -29.93 -6.42 7.15
N LYS A 776 -29.51 -6.28 5.88
CA LYS A 776 -29.53 -7.38 4.89
C LYS A 776 -28.32 -8.31 5.07
N THR A 777 -28.54 -9.60 4.85
CA THR A 777 -27.48 -10.63 4.89
C THR A 777 -26.57 -10.53 3.66
N SER A 778 -25.35 -11.09 3.75
CA SER A 778 -24.42 -11.15 2.61
C SER A 778 -25.05 -11.80 1.37
N ASN A 779 -25.84 -12.87 1.54
CA ASN A 779 -26.54 -13.52 0.43
C ASN A 779 -27.63 -12.62 -0.21
N GLU A 780 -28.39 -11.87 0.60
CA GLU A 780 -29.38 -10.91 0.11
C GLU A 780 -28.70 -9.73 -0.62
N LEU A 781 -27.58 -9.23 -0.09
CA LEU A 781 -26.78 -8.18 -0.73
C LEU A 781 -26.15 -8.65 -2.04
N ALA A 782 -25.66 -9.90 -2.10
CA ALA A 782 -25.14 -10.50 -3.32
C ALA A 782 -26.24 -10.65 -4.39
N ALA A 783 -27.44 -11.13 -4.01
CA ALA A 783 -28.58 -11.24 -4.92
C ALA A 783 -29.03 -9.87 -5.45
N LEU A 784 -29.06 -8.84 -4.60
CA LEU A 784 -29.35 -7.46 -5.01
C LEU A 784 -28.26 -6.90 -5.92
N LYS A 785 -26.99 -7.08 -5.56
CA LYS A 785 -25.85 -6.67 -6.40
C LYS A 785 -25.95 -7.26 -7.79
N ASN A 786 -26.27 -8.55 -7.90
CA ASN A 786 -26.46 -9.21 -9.19
C ASN A 786 -27.68 -8.65 -9.95
N THR A 787 -28.79 -8.38 -9.27
CA THR A 787 -29.99 -7.79 -9.88
C THR A 787 -29.70 -6.39 -10.45
N TYR A 788 -29.04 -5.53 -9.67
CA TYR A 788 -28.69 -4.18 -10.10
C TYR A 788 -27.59 -4.15 -11.16
N LYS A 789 -26.60 -5.07 -11.11
CA LYS A 789 -25.63 -5.25 -12.20
C LYS A 789 -26.31 -5.69 -13.50
N SER A 790 -27.28 -6.60 -13.40
CA SER A 790 -28.08 -7.07 -14.53
C SER A 790 -28.90 -5.93 -15.16
N ALA A 791 -29.50 -5.07 -14.33
CA ALA A 791 -30.19 -3.85 -14.77
C ALA A 791 -29.24 -2.80 -15.37
N GLN A 792 -28.04 -2.68 -14.79
CA GLN A 792 -26.98 -1.81 -15.27
C GLN A 792 -26.55 -2.23 -16.68
N GLU A 793 -26.25 -3.51 -16.90
CA GLU A 793 -25.90 -4.08 -18.21
C GLU A 793 -27.02 -3.85 -19.24
N GLU A 794 -28.27 -4.04 -18.84
CA GLU A 794 -29.42 -3.78 -19.71
C GLU A 794 -29.52 -2.30 -20.14
N CYS A 795 -29.34 -1.36 -19.20
CA CYS A 795 -29.34 0.07 -19.52
C CYS A 795 -28.23 0.43 -20.51
N LEU A 796 -27.06 -0.20 -20.39
CA LEU A 796 -25.95 0.06 -21.31
C LEU A 796 -26.22 -0.47 -22.71
N ASN A 797 -26.80 -1.66 -22.81
CA ASN A 797 -27.17 -2.22 -24.11
C ASN A 797 -28.23 -1.33 -24.79
N ALA A 798 -29.18 -0.78 -24.02
CA ALA A 798 -30.15 0.19 -24.52
C ALA A 798 -29.50 1.51 -24.95
N ILE A 799 -28.56 2.06 -24.17
CA ILE A 799 -27.82 3.29 -24.53
C ILE A 799 -27.04 3.06 -25.83
N SER A 800 -26.25 1.98 -25.89
CA SER A 800 -25.44 1.63 -27.06
C SER A 800 -26.30 1.48 -28.32
N TYR A 801 -27.42 0.76 -28.23
CA TYR A 801 -28.36 0.66 -29.34
C TYR A 801 -28.96 2.02 -29.74
N LEU A 802 -29.37 2.86 -28.78
CA LEU A 802 -29.96 4.17 -29.07
C LEU A 802 -28.95 5.13 -29.71
N GLU A 803 -27.69 5.11 -29.28
CA GLU A 803 -26.59 5.87 -29.88
C GLU A 803 -26.29 5.39 -31.30
N GLN A 804 -26.25 4.07 -31.52
CA GLN A 804 -26.12 3.52 -32.87
C GLN A 804 -27.31 3.93 -33.74
N ALA A 805 -28.53 3.75 -33.27
CA ALA A 805 -29.74 4.14 -33.99
C ALA A 805 -29.74 5.64 -34.33
N GLN A 806 -29.25 6.49 -33.43
CA GLN A 806 -29.06 7.92 -33.67
C GLN A 806 -28.04 8.17 -34.81
N LYS A 807 -26.87 7.53 -34.75
CA LYS A 807 -25.83 7.62 -35.80
C LYS A 807 -26.35 7.14 -37.15
N THR A 808 -26.98 5.96 -37.18
CA THR A 808 -27.57 5.37 -38.39
C THR A 808 -28.62 6.31 -38.99
N LEU A 809 -29.57 6.81 -38.20
CA LEU A 809 -30.58 7.76 -38.71
C LEU A 809 -29.97 9.08 -39.19
N ASN A 810 -28.94 9.60 -38.51
CA ASN A 810 -28.21 10.79 -38.97
C ASN A 810 -27.47 10.54 -40.28
N SER A 811 -26.91 9.34 -40.49
CA SER A 811 -26.20 8.96 -41.72
C SER A 811 -27.13 8.69 -42.91
N LEU A 812 -28.36 8.24 -42.64
CA LEU A 812 -29.37 7.93 -43.66
C LEU A 812 -30.35 9.07 -43.90
N LYS A 813 -30.26 10.16 -43.13
CA LYS A 813 -31.09 11.34 -43.30
C LYS A 813 -30.86 11.92 -44.70
N PRO A 814 -31.88 11.97 -45.57
CA PRO A 814 -31.69 12.47 -46.93
C PRO A 814 -31.52 13.99 -46.94
N ILE A 815 -30.90 14.50 -48.00
CA ILE A 815 -30.86 15.92 -48.33
C ILE A 815 -32.02 16.21 -49.29
N GLU A 816 -32.61 17.40 -49.19
CA GLU A 816 -33.61 17.86 -50.15
C GLU A 816 -32.98 17.95 -51.55
N PRO A 817 -33.47 17.18 -52.54
CA PRO A 817 -32.90 17.22 -53.89
C PRO A 817 -33.10 18.59 -54.55
N VAL A 818 -32.15 18.99 -55.39
CA VAL A 818 -32.27 20.23 -56.17
C VAL A 818 -33.41 20.11 -57.18
N ALA A 819 -34.22 21.17 -57.27
CA ALA A 819 -35.32 21.26 -58.23
C ALA A 819 -34.78 21.36 -59.66
N LEU A 820 -35.36 20.58 -60.57
CA LEU A 820 -35.08 20.72 -62.01
C LEU A 820 -35.80 21.96 -62.55
N THR A 821 -35.14 22.71 -63.43
CA THR A 821 -35.69 23.91 -64.08
C THR A 821 -36.02 23.63 -65.56
N ASN A 822 -37.13 24.20 -66.04
CA ASN A 822 -37.56 24.16 -67.44
C ASN A 822 -37.52 25.59 -68.03
N PRO A 823 -36.92 25.83 -69.23
CA PRO A 823 -36.06 24.94 -70.02
C PRO A 823 -34.65 24.86 -69.40
N PRO A 824 -33.95 23.70 -69.45
CA PRO A 824 -33.87 22.75 -70.57
C PRO A 824 -34.49 21.34 -70.36
N ARG A 825 -35.32 21.10 -69.33
CA ARG A 825 -35.90 19.77 -69.01
C ARG A 825 -37.39 19.65 -69.37
N SER A 826 -37.92 18.43 -69.53
CA SER A 826 -39.35 18.19 -69.81
C SER A 826 -40.23 18.35 -68.58
N ASP A 827 -41.52 18.69 -68.77
CA ASP A 827 -42.48 18.84 -67.67
C ASP A 827 -42.66 17.55 -66.86
N GLN A 828 -42.56 16.39 -67.52
CA GLN A 828 -42.64 15.09 -66.85
C GLN A 828 -41.44 14.85 -65.92
N GLU A 829 -40.23 15.23 -66.33
CA GLU A 829 -39.02 15.10 -65.50
C GLU A 829 -39.05 16.06 -64.31
N VAL A 830 -39.51 17.31 -64.52
CA VAL A 830 -39.69 18.31 -63.46
C VAL A 830 -40.72 17.83 -62.43
N ALA A 831 -41.87 17.31 -62.89
CA ALA A 831 -42.90 16.76 -62.01
C ALA A 831 -42.41 15.53 -61.22
N ALA A 832 -41.66 14.63 -61.87
CA ALA A 832 -41.07 13.48 -61.21
C ALA A 832 -40.08 13.90 -60.11
N ARG A 833 -39.20 14.88 -60.36
CA ARG A 833 -38.30 15.41 -59.33
C ARG A 833 -39.05 16.09 -58.19
N ALA A 834 -40.12 16.85 -58.47
CA ALA A 834 -40.93 17.49 -57.45
C ALA A 834 -41.55 16.47 -56.47
N GLN A 835 -41.97 15.31 -56.97
CA GLN A 835 -42.47 14.21 -56.14
C GLN A 835 -41.38 13.63 -55.23
N VAL A 836 -40.16 13.42 -55.76
CA VAL A 836 -39.01 12.96 -54.96
C VAL A 836 -38.64 13.98 -53.86
N ILE A 837 -38.75 15.28 -54.14
CA ILE A 837 -38.52 16.36 -53.15
C ILE A 837 -39.56 16.31 -52.02
N LEU A 838 -40.83 16.07 -52.34
CA LEU A 838 -41.88 15.93 -51.31
C LEU A 838 -41.62 14.72 -50.41
N GLU A 839 -41.24 13.58 -50.99
CA GLU A 839 -40.87 12.38 -50.24
C GLU A 839 -39.66 12.61 -49.32
N ALA A 840 -38.64 13.32 -49.81
CA ALA A 840 -37.47 13.70 -49.02
C ALA A 840 -37.87 14.55 -47.81
N LYS A 841 -38.70 15.59 -48.01
CA LYS A 841 -39.18 16.47 -46.93
C LYS A 841 -39.93 15.71 -45.85
N GLN A 842 -40.81 14.80 -46.25
CA GLN A 842 -41.56 13.98 -45.31
C GLN A 842 -40.63 13.08 -44.50
N LEU A 843 -39.70 12.40 -45.17
CA LEU A 843 -38.74 11.52 -44.52
C LEU A 843 -37.78 12.28 -43.59
N ILE A 844 -37.32 13.48 -43.97
CA ILE A 844 -36.53 14.38 -43.11
C ILE A 844 -37.30 14.71 -41.82
N SER A 845 -38.58 15.06 -41.95
CA SER A 845 -39.45 15.35 -40.81
C SER A 845 -39.58 14.13 -39.89
N ASP A 846 -39.88 12.95 -40.45
CA ASP A 846 -40.07 11.72 -39.68
C ASP A 846 -38.79 11.29 -38.95
N ILE A 847 -37.63 11.39 -39.61
CA ILE A 847 -36.32 11.14 -39.02
C ILE A 847 -36.03 12.12 -37.88
N ASN A 848 -36.28 13.43 -38.06
CA ASN A 848 -36.06 14.43 -37.02
C ASN A 848 -36.93 14.19 -35.78
N VAL A 849 -38.22 13.87 -35.98
CA VAL A 849 -39.13 13.49 -34.89
C VAL A 849 -38.60 12.27 -34.14
N ARG A 850 -38.07 11.28 -34.88
CA ARG A 850 -37.51 10.07 -34.26
C ARG A 850 -36.22 10.36 -33.51
N LEU A 851 -35.29 11.13 -34.08
CA LEU A 851 -34.07 11.56 -33.41
C LEU A 851 -34.38 12.28 -32.09
N GLY A 852 -35.36 13.19 -32.07
CA GLY A 852 -35.81 13.84 -30.84
C GLY A 852 -36.27 12.85 -29.77
N ARG A 853 -37.03 11.82 -30.15
CA ARG A 853 -37.47 10.74 -29.24
C ARG A 853 -36.31 9.87 -28.77
N ILE A 854 -35.36 9.52 -29.65
CA ILE A 854 -34.16 8.76 -29.31
C ILE A 854 -33.31 9.53 -28.29
N ASN A 855 -33.06 10.82 -28.53
CA ASN A 855 -32.27 11.67 -27.64
C ASN A 855 -32.88 11.75 -26.23
N SER A 856 -34.20 11.92 -26.14
CA SER A 856 -34.91 11.92 -24.87
C SER A 856 -34.78 10.58 -24.13
N ARG A 857 -34.94 9.46 -24.84
CA ARG A 857 -34.81 8.10 -24.27
C ARG A 857 -33.39 7.81 -23.82
N LEU A 858 -32.40 8.22 -24.61
CA LEU A 858 -30.99 8.10 -24.32
C LEU A 858 -30.66 8.85 -23.02
N ALA A 859 -31.10 10.10 -22.86
CA ALA A 859 -30.92 10.87 -21.61
C ALA A 859 -31.57 10.16 -20.39
N GLN A 860 -32.75 9.58 -20.56
CA GLN A 860 -33.45 8.85 -19.49
C GLN A 860 -32.71 7.58 -19.06
N TYR A 861 -32.25 6.76 -20.01
CA TYR A 861 -31.47 5.56 -19.72
C TYR A 861 -30.11 5.91 -19.10
N LYS A 862 -29.44 6.98 -19.58
CA LYS A 862 -28.22 7.52 -18.96
C LYS A 862 -28.47 7.91 -17.49
N GLY A 863 -29.60 8.58 -17.20
CA GLY A 863 -29.99 8.93 -15.83
C GLY A 863 -30.18 7.71 -14.91
N ILE A 864 -30.91 6.68 -15.38
CA ILE A 864 -31.12 5.43 -14.63
C ILE A 864 -29.79 4.71 -14.41
N TYR A 865 -28.97 4.59 -15.46
CA TYR A 865 -27.65 3.98 -15.38
C TYR A 865 -26.74 4.69 -14.34
N ASN A 866 -26.69 6.02 -14.37
CA ASN A 866 -25.90 6.81 -13.43
C ASN A 866 -26.36 6.58 -11.99
N LYS A 867 -27.68 6.55 -11.78
CA LYS A 867 -28.26 6.26 -10.46
C LYS A 867 -27.83 4.89 -9.94
N ILE A 868 -27.88 3.86 -10.77
CA ILE A 868 -27.45 2.51 -10.40
C ILE A 868 -25.95 2.48 -10.07
N SER A 869 -25.14 3.12 -10.90
CA SER A 869 -23.69 2.99 -10.88
C SER A 869 -23.03 3.83 -9.79
N ASN A 870 -23.53 5.03 -9.55
CA ASN A 870 -22.90 5.99 -8.65
C ASN A 870 -23.55 5.99 -7.26
N ASP A 871 -24.83 5.64 -7.16
CA ASP A 871 -25.55 5.71 -5.88
C ASP A 871 -25.82 4.31 -5.32
N ILE A 872 -26.42 3.42 -6.13
CA ILE A 872 -26.96 2.14 -5.64
C ILE A 872 -25.88 1.07 -5.46
N LEU A 873 -25.10 0.74 -6.51
CA LEU A 873 -24.06 -0.28 -6.44
C LEU A 873 -22.98 0.06 -5.39
N PRO A 874 -22.49 1.31 -5.28
CA PRO A 874 -21.58 1.70 -4.22
C PRO A 874 -22.22 1.58 -2.84
N ALA A 875 -23.50 1.90 -2.68
CA ALA A 875 -24.20 1.69 -1.40
C ALA A 875 -24.36 0.20 -1.06
N ILE A 876 -24.58 -0.69 -2.04
CA ILE A 876 -24.60 -2.15 -1.83
C ILE A 876 -23.20 -2.66 -1.46
N ASN A 877 -22.16 -2.23 -2.18
CA ASN A 877 -20.78 -2.61 -1.86
C ASN A 877 -20.42 -2.15 -0.45
N LYS A 878 -20.73 -0.88 -0.12
CA LYS A 878 -20.55 -0.34 1.23
C LYS A 878 -21.30 -1.14 2.29
N ALA A 879 -22.53 -1.57 2.02
CA ALA A 879 -23.29 -2.41 2.94
C ALA A 879 -22.77 -3.87 3.02
N SER A 880 -22.12 -4.35 1.96
CA SER A 880 -21.47 -5.67 1.91
C SER A 880 -20.13 -5.69 2.63
N ASP A 881 -19.38 -4.58 2.54
CA ASP A 881 -18.06 -4.40 3.14
C ASP A 881 -18.19 -3.99 4.61
N ASN A 882 -19.21 -3.18 4.92
CA ASN A 882 -19.58 -2.80 6.27
C ASN A 882 -20.87 -3.51 6.68
N SER A 883 -20.76 -4.58 7.46
CA SER A 883 -21.80 -4.89 8.42
C SER A 883 -21.82 -3.77 9.47
N GLU A 884 -22.36 -2.58 9.13
CA GLU A 884 -22.47 -1.44 10.04
C GLU A 884 -23.44 -1.84 11.16
N LYS A 885 -22.89 -2.46 12.22
CA LYS A 885 -23.53 -2.63 13.51
C LYS A 885 -23.62 -1.22 14.12
N GLU A 886 -24.75 -0.85 14.68
CA GLU A 886 -24.94 0.47 15.30
C GLU A 886 -23.97 0.63 16.47
N LEU A 887 -23.28 1.77 16.56
CA LEU A 887 -22.65 2.23 17.80
C LEU A 887 -23.58 3.25 18.47
N TYR A 888 -23.70 3.13 19.78
CA TYR A 888 -24.46 4.00 20.66
C TYR A 888 -23.54 4.44 21.79
N THR A 889 -23.49 5.73 22.01
CA THR A 889 -22.93 6.30 23.22
C THR A 889 -23.62 7.61 23.58
N ASP A 890 -23.64 7.92 24.86
CA ASP A 890 -23.99 9.24 25.36
C ASP A 890 -22.89 10.27 25.01
N LYS A 891 -23.22 11.56 25.08
CA LYS A 891 -22.33 12.72 24.86
C LYS A 891 -21.06 12.72 25.72
N LYS A 892 -21.00 11.89 26.76
CA LYS A 892 -19.89 11.83 27.74
C LYS A 892 -18.99 10.60 27.62
N ALA A 893 -19.14 9.75 26.62
CA ALA A 893 -18.24 8.62 26.43
C ALA A 893 -17.32 8.80 25.21
N THR A 894 -16.12 8.27 25.32
CA THR A 894 -15.10 8.27 24.26
C THR A 894 -15.07 6.88 23.63
N ILE A 895 -15.18 6.82 22.30
CA ILE A 895 -15.11 5.57 21.56
C ILE A 895 -13.81 5.54 20.76
N PHE A 896 -13.08 4.43 20.83
CA PHE A 896 -11.85 4.23 20.09
C PHE A 896 -11.58 2.76 19.75
N ILE A 897 -10.63 2.53 18.85
CA ILE A 897 -10.12 1.19 18.52
C ILE A 897 -8.79 0.97 19.23
N GLN A 898 -8.66 -0.21 19.85
CA GLN A 898 -7.43 -0.65 20.50
C GLN A 898 -7.27 -2.17 20.38
N LYS A 899 -6.02 -2.65 20.34
CA LYS A 899 -5.72 -4.10 20.41
C LYS A 899 -6.34 -4.72 21.66
N ARG A 900 -6.88 -5.93 21.54
CA ARG A 900 -7.64 -6.61 22.60
C ARG A 900 -6.85 -6.74 23.90
N ASP A 901 -5.59 -7.15 23.85
CA ASP A 901 -4.71 -7.27 25.03
C ASP A 901 -4.56 -5.94 25.78
N LYS A 902 -4.56 -4.83 25.06
CA LYS A 902 -4.49 -3.47 25.60
C LYS A 902 -5.85 -2.93 26.01
N ALA A 903 -6.91 -3.27 25.30
CA ALA A 903 -8.27 -2.84 25.61
C ALA A 903 -8.75 -3.36 26.97
N LEU A 904 -8.25 -4.53 27.39
CA LEU A 904 -8.44 -5.11 28.72
C LEU A 904 -7.68 -4.36 29.83
N GLN A 905 -6.84 -3.36 29.48
CA GLN A 905 -6.10 -2.50 30.39
C GLN A 905 -6.60 -1.05 30.25
N MET A 906 -7.19 -0.47 31.30
CA MET A 906 -7.63 0.94 31.25
C MET A 906 -6.46 1.91 31.49
N SER A 907 -6.37 2.98 30.68
CA SER A 907 -5.49 4.14 30.88
C SER A 907 -6.21 5.42 30.45
N ILE A 908 -6.16 6.50 31.25
CA ILE A 908 -6.80 7.79 30.95
C ILE A 908 -5.73 8.82 30.55
N PRO A 909 -5.99 9.70 29.55
CA PRO A 909 -5.13 10.85 29.26
C PRO A 909 -4.99 11.75 30.49
N SER A 910 -3.76 12.05 30.88
CA SER A 910 -3.46 12.77 32.12
C SER A 910 -3.93 14.23 32.05
N SER A 911 -4.96 14.60 32.80
CA SER A 911 -5.28 16.00 33.09
C SER A 911 -5.56 16.20 34.58
N GLY A 912 -4.51 16.66 35.29
CA GLY A 912 -4.56 17.52 36.47
C GLY A 912 -5.47 17.15 37.64
N GLY A 913 -4.88 16.54 38.68
CA GLY A 913 -5.03 17.02 40.06
C GLY A 913 -6.26 16.59 40.87
N VAL A 914 -6.56 15.29 40.98
CA VAL A 914 -7.26 14.68 42.15
C VAL A 914 -6.80 13.22 42.26
N SER A 915 -6.70 12.62 43.47
CA SER A 915 -6.18 11.26 43.69
C SER A 915 -6.81 10.20 42.77
N GLU A 916 -6.01 9.71 41.82
CA GLU A 916 -6.38 8.65 40.85
C GLU A 916 -6.12 7.26 41.48
N LEU A 917 -7.15 6.41 41.53
CA LEU A 917 -6.97 4.98 41.78
C LEU A 917 -6.76 4.30 40.42
N TYR A 918 -5.51 3.88 40.18
CA TYR A 918 -5.05 2.98 39.10
C TYR A 918 -4.35 3.63 37.87
N LYS A 919 -3.11 3.17 37.58
CA LYS A 919 -2.34 3.44 36.35
C LYS A 919 -1.57 2.20 35.89
N PRO A 920 -1.88 1.66 34.71
CA PRO A 920 -0.93 1.03 33.82
C PRO A 920 -0.67 1.92 32.60
N SER A 921 0.59 2.01 32.19
CA SER A 921 1.02 2.74 30.99
C SER A 921 0.82 1.89 29.74
N VAL A 922 0.05 2.36 28.76
CA VAL A 922 -0.07 1.73 27.43
C VAL A 922 -0.26 2.78 26.32
N ALA A 923 0.21 2.43 25.12
CA ALA A 923 0.24 3.23 23.89
C ALA A 923 -1.11 3.80 23.42
N ALA A 924 -1.02 4.90 22.69
CA ALA A 924 -2.14 5.69 22.19
C ALA A 924 -3.12 4.89 21.29
N PRO A 925 -4.45 5.18 21.38
CA PRO A 925 -5.44 4.54 20.52
C PRO A 925 -5.24 4.94 19.05
N ARG A 926 -5.62 4.05 18.12
CA ARG A 926 -5.50 4.29 16.66
C ARG A 926 -6.43 5.40 16.18
N THR A 927 -7.64 5.46 16.74
CA THR A 927 -8.68 6.43 16.39
C THR A 927 -9.48 6.72 17.65
N ALA A 928 -9.67 7.99 18.02
CA ALA A 928 -10.49 8.37 19.17
C ALA A 928 -11.55 9.39 18.76
N VAL A 929 -12.79 9.13 19.17
CA VAL A 929 -13.93 10.02 18.94
C VAL A 929 -14.59 10.34 20.27
N SER A 930 -14.59 11.61 20.65
CA SER A 930 -15.28 12.10 21.85
C SER A 930 -16.79 12.19 21.61
N GLY A 931 -17.59 11.93 22.64
CA GLY A 931 -19.06 11.89 22.57
C GLY A 931 -19.68 13.19 22.03
N GLY A 932 -20.74 13.05 21.21
CA GLY A 932 -21.48 14.17 20.62
C GLY A 932 -21.67 14.13 19.09
N ALA A 933 -20.96 13.25 18.38
CA ALA A 933 -21.15 13.03 16.95
C ALA A 933 -22.48 12.29 16.64
N PRO A 934 -23.15 12.55 15.50
CA PRO A 934 -24.34 11.82 15.10
C PRO A 934 -24.12 10.29 15.04
N ASP A 935 -25.10 9.51 15.50
CA ASP A 935 -25.07 8.04 15.53
C ASP A 935 -24.62 7.38 14.20
N GLN A 936 -24.96 7.99 13.07
CA GLN A 936 -24.66 7.48 11.73
C GLN A 936 -23.21 7.73 11.28
N THR A 937 -22.46 8.58 11.99
CA THR A 937 -21.05 8.89 11.70
C THR A 937 -20.10 8.27 12.71
N LEU A 938 -20.57 7.86 13.88
CA LEU A 938 -19.74 7.31 14.96
C LEU A 938 -18.92 6.08 14.51
N PHE A 939 -19.54 5.06 13.90
CA PHE A 939 -18.77 3.89 13.39
C PHE A 939 -17.82 4.27 12.25
N LYS A 940 -18.19 5.25 11.40
CA LYS A 940 -17.32 5.73 10.32
C LYS A 940 -16.11 6.51 10.85
N ALA A 941 -16.29 7.27 11.91
CA ALA A 941 -15.24 8.06 12.55
C ALA A 941 -14.30 7.17 13.40
N VAL A 942 -14.85 6.13 14.03
CA VAL A 942 -14.08 5.16 14.83
C VAL A 942 -13.32 4.17 13.93
N GLY A 943 -13.95 3.70 12.86
CA GLY A 943 -13.40 2.70 11.92
C GLY A 943 -13.80 1.26 12.26
N LYS A 944 -13.36 0.30 11.43
CA LYS A 944 -13.53 -1.14 11.67
C LYS A 944 -12.32 -1.68 12.45
N PRO A 945 -12.51 -2.44 13.55
CA PRO A 945 -11.41 -3.12 14.22
C PRO A 945 -10.83 -4.25 13.35
N GLU A 946 -9.50 -4.38 13.34
CA GLU A 946 -8.78 -5.53 12.78
C GLU A 946 -9.00 -6.80 13.62
N ALA A 947 -8.50 -7.96 13.16
CA ALA A 947 -8.76 -9.27 13.77
C ALA A 947 -8.34 -9.41 15.25
N ASP A 948 -7.38 -8.60 15.71
CA ASP A 948 -6.88 -8.54 17.10
C ASP A 948 -7.30 -7.26 17.85
N GLU A 949 -8.20 -6.46 17.27
CA GLU A 949 -8.67 -5.20 17.83
C GLU A 949 -10.13 -5.28 18.30
N VAL A 950 -10.49 -4.43 19.26
CA VAL A 950 -11.86 -4.26 19.74
C VAL A 950 -12.22 -2.78 19.81
N ILE A 951 -13.51 -2.50 19.75
CA ILE A 951 -14.04 -1.15 19.96
C ILE A 951 -14.21 -0.96 21.47
N CYS A 952 -13.57 0.07 22.02
CA CYS A 952 -13.65 0.43 23.44
C CYS A 952 -14.65 1.57 23.65
N PHE A 953 -15.44 1.48 24.72
CA PHE A 953 -16.37 2.52 25.15
C PHE A 953 -15.97 2.98 26.55
N ASP A 954 -15.27 4.12 26.61
CA ASP A 954 -14.76 4.67 27.87
C ASP A 954 -15.66 5.77 28.39
N HIS A 955 -15.92 5.74 29.69
CA HIS A 955 -16.65 6.79 30.37
C HIS A 955 -15.95 7.20 31.65
N SER A 956 -15.93 8.50 31.92
CA SER A 956 -15.42 9.09 33.15
C SER A 956 -16.48 10.00 33.76
N ALA A 957 -16.77 9.79 35.04
CA ALA A 957 -17.68 10.62 35.81
C ALA A 957 -17.01 11.07 37.11
N THR A 958 -17.11 12.34 37.43
CA THR A 958 -16.65 12.89 38.71
C THR A 958 -17.81 12.84 39.70
N VAL A 959 -17.66 12.04 40.76
CA VAL A 959 -18.68 11.84 41.79
C VAL A 959 -18.17 12.30 43.16
N ASN A 960 -19.08 12.69 44.04
CA ASN A 960 -18.73 13.03 45.42
C ASN A 960 -18.97 11.81 46.31
N VAL A 961 -17.91 11.37 47.01
CA VAL A 961 -17.94 10.28 47.99
C VAL A 961 -17.62 10.88 49.35
N GLY A 962 -18.66 11.17 50.15
CA GLY A 962 -18.50 11.85 51.43
C GLY A 962 -18.02 13.31 51.26
N ARG A 963 -16.85 13.65 51.80
CA ARG A 963 -16.20 14.97 51.63
C ARG A 963 -15.18 15.02 50.48
N SER A 964 -14.97 13.90 49.79
CA SER A 964 -13.97 13.77 48.74
C SER A 964 -14.64 13.67 47.36
N THR A 965 -13.99 14.21 46.35
CA THR A 965 -14.41 14.05 44.95
C THR A 965 -13.55 12.96 44.31
N VAL A 966 -14.20 11.97 43.69
CA VAL A 966 -13.55 10.79 43.08
C VAL A 966 -13.94 10.74 41.60
N ASN A 967 -12.98 10.49 40.73
CA ASN A 967 -13.24 10.18 39.33
C ASN A 967 -13.48 8.68 39.19
N ILE A 968 -14.68 8.30 38.76
CA ILE A 968 -15.03 6.92 38.41
C ILE A 968 -14.84 6.75 36.92
N HIS A 969 -14.12 5.69 36.56
CA HIS A 969 -13.87 5.29 35.19
C HIS A 969 -14.55 3.96 34.91
N SER A 970 -15.09 3.79 33.72
CA SER A 970 -15.72 2.53 33.30
C SER A 970 -15.44 2.27 31.81
N ARG A 971 -15.34 0.99 31.46
CA ARG A 971 -15.08 0.53 30.09
C ARG A 971 -15.84 -0.75 29.80
N PHE A 972 -16.48 -0.80 28.64
CA PHE A 972 -16.82 -2.07 28.00
C PHE A 972 -16.27 -2.11 26.57
N THR A 973 -16.03 -3.31 26.06
CA THR A 973 -15.56 -3.53 24.70
C THR A 973 -16.63 -4.21 23.86
N TYR A 974 -16.50 -4.04 22.55
CA TYR A 974 -17.31 -4.69 21.55
C TYR A 974 -16.43 -5.24 20.43
N ASP A 975 -16.51 -6.55 20.25
CA ASP A 975 -15.88 -7.28 19.15
C ASP A 975 -16.96 -7.69 18.13
N PRO A 976 -16.95 -7.12 16.91
CA PRO A 976 -17.90 -7.46 15.88
C PRO A 976 -17.67 -8.85 15.25
N SER A 977 -16.50 -9.46 15.41
CA SER A 977 -16.06 -10.70 14.76
C SER A 977 -15.03 -11.50 15.60
N PRO A 978 -15.46 -12.13 16.72
CA PRO A 978 -14.56 -12.80 17.64
C PRO A 978 -13.80 -14.00 17.03
N PRO A 979 -12.52 -14.23 17.41
CA PRO A 979 -11.75 -15.40 17.00
C PRO A 979 -12.46 -16.71 17.39
N GLY A 980 -12.54 -17.66 16.46
CA GLY A 980 -13.28 -18.92 16.64
C GLY A 980 -14.71 -18.93 16.07
N GLY A 981 -15.20 -17.78 15.58
CA GLY A 981 -16.53 -17.66 15.01
C GLY A 981 -17.64 -17.55 16.06
N ASN A 982 -18.81 -17.07 15.63
CA ASN A 982 -19.98 -16.99 16.49
C ASN A 982 -20.51 -18.41 16.75
N VAL A 983 -20.30 -18.95 17.95
CA VAL A 983 -20.82 -20.26 18.36
C VAL A 983 -22.35 -20.19 18.27
N GLY A 984 -22.92 -20.82 17.24
CA GLY A 984 -24.35 -20.94 17.05
C GLY A 984 -24.88 -22.16 17.78
N THR A 985 -26.09 -22.08 18.30
CA THR A 985 -26.84 -23.26 18.75
C THR A 985 -27.30 -24.07 17.53
N ILE A 986 -26.96 -25.36 17.51
CA ILE A 986 -27.45 -26.32 16.52
C ILE A 986 -28.72 -26.96 17.05
N LYS A 987 -29.83 -26.88 16.31
CA LYS A 987 -31.02 -27.69 16.53
C LYS A 987 -31.38 -28.39 15.22
N GLY A 988 -31.00 -29.66 15.07
CA GLY A 988 -31.13 -30.39 13.81
C GLY A 988 -30.11 -29.94 12.75
N SER A 989 -30.50 -29.91 11.47
CA SER A 989 -29.65 -29.48 10.35
C SER A 989 -29.49 -27.96 10.20
N ASP A 990 -30.23 -27.17 10.97
CA ASP A 990 -30.18 -25.71 10.88
C ASP A 990 -29.20 -25.12 11.91
N VAL A 991 -28.15 -24.49 11.37
CA VAL A 991 -27.19 -23.67 12.14
C VAL A 991 -27.72 -22.24 12.18
N THR A 992 -28.33 -21.82 13.28
CA THR A 992 -28.62 -20.40 13.52
C THR A 992 -27.34 -19.72 13.99
N LYS A 993 -26.62 -19.05 13.06
CA LYS A 993 -25.48 -18.19 13.40
C LYS A 993 -25.94 -17.04 14.31
N SER A 994 -25.34 -16.92 15.49
CA SER A 994 -25.59 -15.81 16.41
C SER A 994 -25.06 -14.50 15.82
N ALA A 995 -25.90 -13.46 15.83
CA ALA A 995 -25.55 -12.09 15.46
C ALA A 995 -26.00 -11.22 16.65
N PRO A 996 -25.05 -10.73 17.46
CA PRO A 996 -24.45 -9.45 17.09
C PRO A 996 -22.96 -9.24 17.46
N GLY A 997 -22.17 -10.26 17.77
CA GLY A 997 -20.76 -10.11 18.23
C GLY A 997 -20.61 -10.22 19.76
N ARG A 998 -19.40 -10.10 20.29
CA ARG A 998 -19.08 -10.29 21.72
C ARG A 998 -18.92 -8.94 22.42
N TYR A 999 -19.51 -8.80 23.59
CA TYR A 999 -19.37 -7.62 24.46
C TYR A 999 -18.72 -8.04 25.76
N GLU A 1000 -17.78 -7.25 26.27
CA GLU A 1000 -17.03 -7.58 27.48
C GLU A 1000 -17.01 -6.37 28.42
N VAL A 1001 -17.39 -6.56 29.68
CA VAL A 1001 -17.22 -5.54 30.73
C VAL A 1001 -15.76 -5.59 31.17
N VAL A 1002 -15.01 -4.50 30.94
CA VAL A 1002 -13.60 -4.39 31.33
C VAL A 1002 -13.50 -3.78 32.71
N GLU A 1003 -14.17 -2.64 32.92
CA GLU A 1003 -14.26 -1.97 34.22
C GLU A 1003 -15.71 -1.53 34.47
N PHE A 1004 -16.28 -2.01 35.58
CA PHE A 1004 -17.59 -1.61 36.07
C PHE A 1004 -17.42 -0.51 37.15
N PRO A 1005 -18.28 0.51 37.18
CA PRO A 1005 -18.21 1.57 38.19
C PRO A 1005 -18.47 1.01 39.60
N MET A 1006 -17.42 0.88 40.41
CA MET A 1006 -17.48 0.35 41.77
C MET A 1006 -17.03 1.38 42.81
N PRO A 1007 -17.51 1.30 44.06
CA PRO A 1007 -16.99 2.12 45.14
C PRO A 1007 -15.53 1.76 45.50
N PRO A 1008 -14.78 2.68 46.13
CA PRO A 1008 -13.46 2.36 46.68
C PRO A 1008 -13.53 1.15 47.63
N GLN A 1009 -12.49 0.30 47.62
CA GLN A 1009 -12.46 -0.95 48.41
C GLN A 1009 -12.89 -0.73 49.87
N GLY A 1010 -13.88 -1.50 50.31
CA GLY A 1010 -14.41 -1.49 51.67
C GLY A 1010 -15.49 -0.44 51.97
N GLN A 1011 -15.93 0.36 50.98
CA GLN A 1011 -16.98 1.37 51.16
C GLN A 1011 -18.31 0.95 50.51
N GLN A 1012 -19.42 1.35 51.15
CA GLN A 1012 -20.76 1.23 50.56
C GLN A 1012 -20.94 2.25 49.43
N PRO A 1013 -21.61 1.89 48.32
CA PRO A 1013 -21.78 2.80 47.18
C PRO A 1013 -22.70 3.98 47.54
N THR A 1014 -22.30 5.20 47.17
CA THR A 1014 -23.16 6.39 47.30
C THR A 1014 -24.20 6.43 46.20
N THR A 1015 -25.23 7.29 46.34
CA THR A 1015 -26.27 7.52 45.32
C THR A 1015 -25.67 7.82 43.95
N GLU A 1016 -24.58 8.59 43.91
CA GLU A 1016 -23.88 8.98 42.68
C GLU A 1016 -23.18 7.78 42.02
N ILE A 1017 -22.59 6.87 42.80
CA ILE A 1017 -21.95 5.64 42.27
C ILE A 1017 -23.00 4.71 41.68
N VAL A 1018 -24.11 4.51 42.41
CA VAL A 1018 -25.22 3.66 41.93
C VAL A 1018 -25.84 4.23 40.65
N LYS A 1019 -25.91 5.55 40.51
CA LYS A 1019 -26.35 6.18 39.26
C LYS A 1019 -25.45 5.80 38.07
N GLU A 1020 -24.14 5.85 38.26
CA GLU A 1020 -23.18 5.47 37.20
C GLU A 1020 -23.26 3.97 36.86
N GLN A 1021 -23.52 3.10 37.85
CA GLN A 1021 -23.78 1.66 37.63
C GLN A 1021 -25.02 1.42 36.75
N VAL A 1022 -26.11 2.18 37.00
CA VAL A 1022 -27.34 2.13 36.19
C VAL A 1022 -27.08 2.65 34.79
N ASP A 1023 -26.43 3.81 34.64
CA ASP A 1023 -26.16 4.43 33.34
C ASP A 1023 -25.23 3.57 32.47
N PHE A 1024 -24.18 2.98 33.06
CA PHE A 1024 -23.29 2.04 32.39
C PHE A 1024 -24.06 0.83 31.82
N SER A 1025 -24.87 0.19 32.68
CA SER A 1025 -25.62 -1.02 32.32
C SER A 1025 -26.69 -0.75 31.28
N MET A 1026 -27.41 0.36 31.40
CA MET A 1026 -28.40 0.79 30.40
C MET A 1026 -27.75 1.12 29.06
N ARG A 1027 -26.59 1.77 29.05
CA ARG A 1027 -25.85 2.10 27.81
C ARG A 1027 -25.42 0.84 27.07
N MET A 1028 -24.81 -0.10 27.78
CA MET A 1028 -24.40 -1.39 27.22
C MET A 1028 -25.61 -2.17 26.72
N ALA A 1029 -26.71 -2.21 27.48
CA ALA A 1029 -27.93 -2.90 27.08
C ALA A 1029 -28.60 -2.29 25.83
N VAL A 1030 -28.66 -0.96 25.71
CA VAL A 1030 -29.14 -0.28 24.49
C VAL A 1030 -28.26 -0.63 23.29
N GLN A 1031 -26.94 -0.61 23.46
CA GLN A 1031 -25.97 -0.96 22.43
C GLN A 1031 -26.14 -2.41 21.94
N ILE A 1032 -26.35 -3.34 22.87
CA ILE A 1032 -26.61 -4.76 22.57
C ILE A 1032 -27.92 -4.90 21.79
N LEU A 1033 -29.03 -4.33 22.30
CA LEU A 1033 -30.36 -4.50 21.71
C LEU A 1033 -30.52 -3.80 20.35
N ALA A 1034 -29.88 -2.65 20.13
CA ALA A 1034 -29.90 -1.95 18.85
C ALA A 1034 -29.28 -2.79 17.71
N ASN A 1035 -28.32 -3.64 18.06
CA ASN A 1035 -27.61 -4.52 17.14
C ASN A 1035 -28.32 -5.84 16.85
N LEU A 1036 -29.41 -6.14 17.56
CA LEU A 1036 -30.23 -7.31 17.28
C LEU A 1036 -31.17 -7.06 16.09
N LYS A 1037 -31.42 -8.12 15.30
CA LYS A 1037 -32.37 -8.10 14.18
C LYS A 1037 -33.82 -8.34 14.63
N LYS A 1038 -33.98 -9.13 15.69
CA LYS A 1038 -35.26 -9.54 16.28
C LYS A 1038 -35.10 -9.61 17.81
N PRO A 1039 -36.19 -9.53 18.58
CA PRO A 1039 -36.15 -9.78 20.02
C PRO A 1039 -35.54 -11.17 20.30
N PRO A 1040 -34.72 -11.32 21.36
CA PRO A 1040 -34.28 -12.63 21.81
C PRO A 1040 -35.48 -13.46 22.28
N THR A 1041 -35.36 -14.79 22.21
CA THR A 1041 -36.40 -15.73 22.62
C THR A 1041 -35.79 -16.86 23.43
N GLU A 1042 -36.61 -17.66 24.13
CA GLU A 1042 -36.11 -18.84 24.85
C GLU A 1042 -35.39 -19.83 23.92
N ALA A 1043 -35.81 -19.92 22.66
CA ALA A 1043 -35.19 -20.79 21.65
C ALA A 1043 -33.89 -20.20 21.06
N ASN A 1044 -33.71 -18.89 21.13
CA ASN A 1044 -32.52 -18.18 20.67
C ASN A 1044 -32.19 -17.06 21.68
N PRO A 1045 -31.65 -17.44 22.86
CA PRO A 1045 -31.49 -16.52 23.97
C PRO A 1045 -30.29 -15.60 23.78
N LEU A 1046 -30.30 -14.49 24.48
CA LEU A 1046 -29.12 -13.68 24.72
C LEU A 1046 -28.28 -14.36 25.81
N VAL A 1047 -27.04 -14.72 25.50
CA VAL A 1047 -26.16 -15.41 26.46
C VAL A 1047 -25.28 -14.39 27.17
N ILE A 1048 -25.23 -14.45 28.50
CA ILE A 1048 -24.30 -13.67 29.33
C ILE A 1048 -23.43 -14.67 30.10
N GLU A 1049 -22.12 -14.55 29.96
CA GLU A 1049 -21.14 -15.33 30.73
C GLU A 1049 -20.78 -14.55 32.00
N GLY A 1050 -21.15 -15.10 33.16
CA GLY A 1050 -20.89 -14.54 34.47
C GLY A 1050 -19.61 -15.11 35.07
N VAL A 1051 -18.84 -14.25 35.73
CA VAL A 1051 -17.57 -14.60 36.39
C VAL A 1051 -17.73 -14.56 37.91
N TYR A 1052 -17.18 -15.57 38.60
CA TYR A 1052 -17.15 -15.64 40.06
C TYR A 1052 -16.54 -14.38 40.69
N GLY A 1053 -17.23 -13.79 41.68
CA GLY A 1053 -16.81 -12.57 42.36
C GLY A 1053 -17.20 -11.27 41.65
N LYS A 1054 -17.90 -11.33 40.51
CA LYS A 1054 -18.42 -10.18 39.74
C LYS A 1054 -19.95 -10.20 39.61
N GLU A 1055 -20.65 -10.78 40.59
CA GLU A 1055 -22.10 -11.00 40.56
C GLU A 1055 -22.90 -9.68 40.47
N GLU A 1056 -22.38 -8.59 41.01
CA GLU A 1056 -23.02 -7.27 40.97
C GLU A 1056 -23.08 -6.71 39.53
N GLU A 1057 -21.97 -6.80 38.78
CA GLU A 1057 -21.90 -6.35 37.37
C GLU A 1057 -22.95 -7.08 36.52
N LEU A 1058 -23.01 -8.41 36.70
CA LEU A 1058 -23.94 -9.30 36.03
C LEU A 1058 -25.40 -8.96 36.37
N LYS A 1059 -25.68 -8.71 37.65
CA LYS A 1059 -27.01 -8.39 38.16
C LYS A 1059 -27.56 -7.09 37.57
N PHE A 1060 -26.75 -6.04 37.50
CA PHE A 1060 -27.16 -4.75 36.92
C PHE A 1060 -27.38 -4.82 35.40
N LEU A 1061 -26.47 -5.46 34.65
CA LEU A 1061 -26.61 -5.63 33.19
C LEU A 1061 -27.83 -6.47 32.83
N TRP A 1062 -28.04 -7.58 33.54
CA TRP A 1062 -29.22 -8.43 33.33
C TRP A 1062 -30.51 -7.66 33.59
N THR A 1063 -30.56 -6.90 34.69
CA THR A 1063 -31.74 -6.07 35.04
C THR A 1063 -32.04 -5.03 33.96
N ALA A 1064 -31.01 -4.34 33.45
CA ALA A 1064 -31.16 -3.36 32.36
C ALA A 1064 -31.71 -4.00 31.07
N LEU A 1065 -31.20 -5.15 30.68
CA LEU A 1065 -31.65 -5.88 29.48
C LEU A 1065 -33.11 -6.33 29.59
N VAL A 1066 -33.51 -6.92 30.71
CA VAL A 1066 -34.90 -7.34 30.93
C VAL A 1066 -35.83 -6.14 30.99
N HIS A 1067 -35.45 -5.04 31.67
CA HIS A 1067 -36.26 -3.83 31.73
C HIS A 1067 -36.49 -3.22 30.34
N LEU A 1068 -35.44 -3.05 29.53
CA LEU A 1068 -35.56 -2.56 28.15
C LEU A 1068 -36.41 -3.50 27.29
N GLY A 1069 -36.24 -4.81 27.46
CA GLY A 1069 -37.01 -5.84 26.77
C GLY A 1069 -38.49 -5.83 27.13
N GLU A 1070 -38.86 -5.59 28.39
CA GLU A 1070 -40.27 -5.55 28.79
C GLU A 1070 -40.97 -4.24 28.37
N GLN A 1071 -40.23 -3.12 28.33
CA GLN A 1071 -40.75 -1.77 28.08
C GLN A 1071 -40.82 -1.36 26.60
N ASN A 1072 -40.10 -2.06 25.71
CA ASN A 1072 -40.05 -1.72 24.29
C ASN A 1072 -40.95 -2.63 23.43
N PRO A 1073 -42.04 -2.12 22.83
CA PRO A 1073 -42.94 -2.93 22.01
C PRO A 1073 -42.26 -3.63 20.82
N LYS A 1074 -41.19 -3.04 20.26
CA LYS A 1074 -40.49 -3.54 19.07
C LYS A 1074 -39.38 -4.55 19.39
N MET A 1075 -38.89 -4.54 20.63
CA MET A 1075 -37.89 -5.47 21.15
C MET A 1075 -38.43 -6.18 22.39
N LYS A 1076 -39.71 -6.62 22.34
CA LYS A 1076 -40.38 -7.19 23.50
C LYS A 1076 -39.90 -8.61 23.78
N PHE A 1077 -39.33 -8.85 24.95
CA PHE A 1077 -38.96 -10.19 25.44
C PHE A 1077 -39.01 -10.27 26.97
N SER A 1078 -39.09 -11.49 27.51
CA SER A 1078 -39.07 -11.76 28.95
C SER A 1078 -37.69 -12.20 29.42
N HIS A 1079 -37.50 -12.25 30.75
CA HIS A 1079 -36.26 -12.70 31.37
C HIS A 1079 -35.77 -14.09 30.90
N LYS A 1080 -36.69 -14.98 30.49
CA LYS A 1080 -36.37 -16.32 29.98
C LYS A 1080 -35.65 -16.33 28.64
N ALA A 1081 -35.67 -15.21 27.91
CA ALA A 1081 -34.91 -15.02 26.69
C ALA A 1081 -33.44 -14.63 26.94
N ILE A 1082 -32.99 -14.60 28.20
CA ILE A 1082 -31.59 -14.40 28.58
C ILE A 1082 -31.09 -15.64 29.31
N ALA A 1083 -30.00 -16.23 28.83
CA ALA A 1083 -29.32 -17.37 29.45
C ALA A 1083 -28.06 -16.89 30.18
N ILE A 1084 -27.95 -17.21 31.47
CA ILE A 1084 -26.72 -16.98 32.26
C ILE A 1084 -25.89 -18.26 32.23
N THR A 1085 -24.60 -18.10 31.91
CA THR A 1085 -23.59 -19.18 31.84
C THR A 1085 -22.35 -18.76 32.63
N GLY A 1086 -21.37 -19.64 32.85
CA GLY A 1086 -20.16 -19.33 33.64
C GLY A 1086 -20.25 -19.78 35.10
N ASP A 1087 -19.41 -19.23 35.97
CA ASP A 1087 -19.20 -19.66 37.37
C ASP A 1087 -19.74 -18.68 38.43
N ALA A 1088 -20.37 -17.57 38.01
CA ALA A 1088 -21.03 -16.62 38.92
C ALA A 1088 -22.20 -17.28 39.70
N THR A 1089 -22.35 -16.92 40.98
CA THR A 1089 -23.43 -17.45 41.85
C THR A 1089 -24.75 -16.69 41.74
N PHE A 1090 -24.91 -15.82 40.74
CA PHE A 1090 -26.13 -15.02 40.55
C PHE A 1090 -27.30 -15.87 40.03
N GLU A 1091 -28.45 -15.76 40.70
CA GLU A 1091 -29.68 -16.46 40.31
C GLU A 1091 -30.75 -15.45 39.81
N PRO A 1092 -30.95 -15.32 38.48
CA PRO A 1092 -31.94 -14.41 37.89
C PRO A 1092 -33.36 -14.60 38.42
N GLU A 1093 -33.71 -15.83 38.80
CA GLU A 1093 -35.03 -16.20 39.29
C GLU A 1093 -35.38 -15.53 40.63
N LYS A 1094 -34.39 -15.11 41.42
CA LYS A 1094 -34.59 -14.38 42.69
C LYS A 1094 -34.97 -12.92 42.48
N GLU A 1095 -34.75 -12.37 41.29
CA GLU A 1095 -35.13 -11.00 40.92
C GLU A 1095 -36.61 -10.92 40.46
N ARG A 1096 -37.29 -12.06 40.29
CA ARG A 1096 -38.67 -12.18 39.84
C ARG A 1096 -39.57 -12.71 40.95
N ASP A 1097 -40.80 -12.20 41.03
CA ASP A 1097 -41.81 -12.69 41.97
C ASP A 1097 -42.61 -13.86 41.35
N LYS A 1098 -42.65 -15.00 42.05
CA LYS A 1098 -43.34 -16.22 41.61
C LYS A 1098 -44.48 -16.58 42.57
N ARG A 1099 -45.64 -16.97 42.03
CA ARG A 1099 -46.69 -17.64 42.83
C ARG A 1099 -46.21 -19.03 43.27
N ALA A 1100 -46.24 -19.29 44.57
CA ALA A 1100 -45.78 -20.53 45.21
C ALA A 1100 -46.44 -21.85 44.73
N LEU A 1101 -47.52 -21.79 43.93
CA LEU A 1101 -48.28 -22.98 43.52
C LEU A 1101 -48.38 -23.22 42.00
N ILE A 1102 -47.99 -22.28 41.13
CA ILE A 1102 -48.16 -22.45 39.66
C ILE A 1102 -47.02 -21.83 38.82
N GLY A 1103 -45.96 -21.30 39.45
CA GLY A 1103 -44.77 -20.80 38.74
C GLY A 1103 -44.99 -19.62 37.79
N THR A 1104 -46.13 -18.93 37.87
CA THR A 1104 -46.45 -17.78 37.00
C THR A 1104 -45.73 -16.52 37.49
N ASP A 1105 -44.94 -15.91 36.61
CA ASP A 1105 -44.19 -14.66 36.83
C ASP A 1105 -45.16 -13.47 36.98
N LYS A 1106 -45.12 -12.78 38.13
CA LYS A 1106 -45.93 -11.59 38.41
C LYS A 1106 -45.19 -10.27 38.17
N GLY A 1107 -43.94 -10.34 37.72
CA GLY A 1107 -43.06 -9.18 37.54
C GLY A 1107 -41.92 -9.18 38.55
N TRP A 1108 -41.38 -8.00 38.79
CA TRP A 1108 -40.19 -7.79 39.61
C TRP A 1108 -40.44 -8.04 41.10
N ALA A 1109 -39.53 -8.77 41.76
CA ALA A 1109 -39.61 -9.00 43.21
C ALA A 1109 -39.39 -7.69 43.98
N LYS A 1110 -40.04 -7.53 45.15
CA LYS A 1110 -39.93 -6.29 45.96
C LYS A 1110 -38.49 -5.97 46.40
N GLY A 1111 -37.65 -6.98 46.56
CA GLY A 1111 -36.22 -6.84 46.90
C GLY A 1111 -35.28 -6.92 45.69
N SER A 1112 -35.81 -6.94 44.47
CA SER A 1112 -34.99 -6.96 43.25
C SER A 1112 -34.26 -5.63 43.04
N VAL A 1113 -33.12 -5.68 42.34
CA VAL A 1113 -32.38 -4.47 41.92
C VAL A 1113 -33.24 -3.59 41.03
N HIS A 1114 -34.18 -4.15 40.26
CA HIS A 1114 -35.15 -3.35 39.54
C HIS A 1114 -36.00 -2.48 40.47
N ALA A 1115 -36.62 -3.09 41.49
CA ALA A 1115 -37.52 -2.41 42.41
C ALA A 1115 -36.79 -1.44 43.36
N THR A 1116 -35.60 -1.81 43.83
CA THR A 1116 -34.85 -1.02 44.83
C THR A 1116 -33.92 0.01 44.20
N VAL A 1117 -33.47 -0.19 42.95
CA VAL A 1117 -32.53 0.70 42.25
C VAL A 1117 -33.19 1.31 41.01
N PHE A 1118 -33.53 0.55 39.97
CA PHE A 1118 -33.93 1.12 38.66
C PHE A 1118 -35.24 1.93 38.71
N GLU A 1119 -36.16 1.61 39.64
CA GLU A 1119 -37.40 2.39 39.87
C GLU A 1119 -37.26 3.49 40.92
N HIS A 1120 -36.09 3.61 41.56
CA HIS A 1120 -35.85 4.65 42.55
C HIS A 1120 -35.90 6.04 41.90
N SER A 1121 -36.51 7.03 42.58
CA SER A 1121 -36.75 8.37 42.05
C SER A 1121 -35.48 9.07 41.55
N ASN A 1122 -34.34 8.78 42.16
CA ASN A 1122 -33.03 9.33 41.81
C ASN A 1122 -32.50 8.89 40.44
N TYR A 1123 -32.95 7.75 39.89
CA TYR A 1123 -32.38 7.14 38.67
C TYR A 1123 -33.41 6.91 37.55
N LYS A 1124 -34.70 6.90 37.88
CA LYS A 1124 -35.82 6.65 36.97
C LYS A 1124 -35.82 7.50 35.70
N ASN A 1125 -35.39 8.76 35.80
CA ASN A 1125 -35.30 9.65 34.63
C ASN A 1125 -34.21 9.22 33.63
N ALA A 1126 -33.05 8.80 34.12
CA ALA A 1126 -31.95 8.33 33.27
C ALA A 1126 -32.34 7.03 32.54
N VAL A 1127 -32.99 6.10 33.26
CA VAL A 1127 -33.56 4.88 32.69
C VAL A 1127 -34.56 5.21 31.57
N LYS A 1128 -35.47 6.18 31.79
CA LYS A 1128 -36.45 6.61 30.79
C LYS A 1128 -35.79 7.17 29.51
N THR A 1129 -34.74 7.98 29.65
CA THR A 1129 -33.99 8.51 28.50
C THR A 1129 -33.39 7.40 27.64
N HIS A 1130 -32.81 6.37 28.23
CA HIS A 1130 -32.29 5.21 27.49
C HIS A 1130 -33.40 4.41 26.79
N VAL A 1131 -34.57 4.26 27.42
CA VAL A 1131 -35.75 3.62 26.80
C VAL A 1131 -36.23 4.38 25.56
N GLU A 1132 -36.33 5.70 25.63
CA GLU A 1132 -36.75 6.56 24.50
C GLU A 1132 -35.74 6.51 23.35
N ASN A 1133 -34.44 6.58 23.65
CA ASN A 1133 -33.37 6.48 22.66
C ASN A 1133 -33.43 5.17 21.86
N LEU A 1134 -33.66 4.04 22.53
CA LEU A 1134 -33.81 2.74 21.86
C LEU A 1134 -35.05 2.72 20.94
N LYS A 1135 -36.17 3.31 21.37
CA LYS A 1135 -37.41 3.39 20.56
C LYS A 1135 -37.20 4.18 19.27
N THR A 1136 -36.65 5.40 19.35
CA THR A 1136 -36.40 6.25 18.18
C THR A 1136 -35.49 5.57 17.15
N ARG A 1137 -34.48 4.83 17.61
CA ARG A 1137 -33.55 4.09 16.74
C ARG A 1137 -34.24 2.95 15.97
N LEU A 1138 -35.02 2.13 16.67
CA LEU A 1138 -35.78 1.06 16.04
C LEU A 1138 -36.81 1.58 15.03
N ASP A 1139 -37.42 2.74 15.29
CA ASP A 1139 -38.36 3.39 14.37
C ASP A 1139 -37.71 3.85 13.05
N ASN A 1140 -36.52 4.45 13.13
CA ASN A 1140 -35.77 4.89 11.96
C ASN A 1140 -35.29 3.70 11.10
N LYS A 1141 -34.82 2.62 11.76
CA LYS A 1141 -34.37 1.37 11.09
C LYS A 1141 -35.49 0.73 10.25
N GLU A 1142 -36.74 0.78 10.72
CA GLU A 1142 -37.89 0.19 10.04
C GLU A 1142 -38.38 1.02 8.85
N LYS A 1143 -38.44 2.37 8.98
CA LYS A 1143 -38.85 3.27 7.89
C LYS A 1143 -37.96 3.13 6.67
N ASP A 1144 -36.65 3.02 6.88
CA ASP A 1144 -35.67 2.87 5.81
C ASP A 1144 -35.74 1.49 5.14
N ALA A 1145 -35.90 0.42 5.93
CA ALA A 1145 -36.01 -0.95 5.41
C ALA A 1145 -37.26 -1.15 4.53
N LYS A 1146 -38.38 -0.46 4.84
CA LYS A 1146 -39.63 -0.56 4.09
C LYS A 1146 -39.52 0.04 2.68
N LYS A 1147 -38.93 1.24 2.55
CA LYS A 1147 -38.72 1.90 1.24
C LYS A 1147 -37.80 1.08 0.33
N THR A 1148 -36.72 0.53 0.87
CA THR A 1148 -35.79 -0.33 0.11
C THR A 1148 -36.47 -1.62 -0.36
N LYS A 1149 -37.31 -2.25 0.47
CA LYS A 1149 -38.00 -3.50 0.13
C LYS A 1149 -39.04 -3.33 -1.00
N GLU A 1150 -39.78 -2.23 -1.03
CA GLU A 1150 -40.78 -1.93 -2.07
C GLU A 1150 -40.11 -1.74 -3.45
N VAL A 1151 -38.96 -1.06 -3.48
CA VAL A 1151 -38.14 -0.85 -4.67
C VAL A 1151 -37.50 -2.16 -5.14
N ASP A 1152 -36.90 -2.94 -4.22
CA ASP A 1152 -36.28 -4.24 -4.52
C ASP A 1152 -37.29 -5.21 -5.15
N THR A 1153 -38.51 -5.27 -4.58
CA THR A 1153 -39.58 -6.15 -5.07
C THR A 1153 -40.05 -5.73 -6.47
N SER A 1154 -40.15 -4.41 -6.71
CA SER A 1154 -40.53 -3.87 -8.02
C SER A 1154 -39.51 -4.20 -9.10
N ILE A 1155 -38.21 -4.09 -8.78
CA ILE A 1155 -37.13 -4.41 -9.71
C ILE A 1155 -37.02 -5.91 -9.95
N GLN A 1156 -37.12 -6.75 -8.91
CA GLN A 1156 -37.08 -8.20 -9.06
C GLN A 1156 -38.26 -8.73 -9.90
N LYS A 1157 -39.47 -8.18 -9.70
CA LYS A 1157 -40.62 -8.50 -10.54
C LYS A 1157 -40.38 -8.06 -11.99
N THR A 1158 -39.90 -6.84 -12.18
CA THR A 1158 -39.56 -6.28 -13.50
C THR A 1158 -38.47 -7.07 -14.22
N MET A 1159 -37.52 -7.67 -13.51
CA MET A 1159 -36.46 -8.51 -14.08
C MET A 1159 -36.93 -9.94 -14.41
N LYS A 1160 -38.03 -10.39 -13.80
CA LYS A 1160 -38.68 -11.68 -14.11
C LYS A 1160 -39.71 -11.58 -15.24
N ASP A 1161 -40.29 -10.40 -15.48
CA ASP A 1161 -41.20 -10.17 -16.61
C ASP A 1161 -40.48 -10.41 -17.95
N ASP A 1162 -41.09 -11.26 -18.78
CA ASP A 1162 -40.49 -11.88 -19.97
C ASP A 1162 -40.32 -10.88 -21.13
N MET A 1163 -39.15 -10.23 -21.18
CA MET A 1163 -38.62 -9.49 -22.34
C MET A 1163 -37.28 -10.10 -22.79
N SER A 1164 -37.09 -11.39 -22.54
CA SER A 1164 -35.87 -12.13 -22.86
C SER A 1164 -35.49 -11.98 -24.34
N GLY A 1165 -36.47 -11.95 -25.26
CA GLY A 1165 -36.26 -11.76 -26.70
C GLY A 1165 -35.53 -10.47 -27.06
N LEU A 1166 -36.12 -9.29 -26.76
CA LEU A 1166 -35.49 -7.99 -27.05
C LEU A 1166 -34.20 -7.81 -26.26
N ARG A 1167 -34.17 -8.26 -24.99
CA ARG A 1167 -32.97 -8.16 -24.14
C ARG A 1167 -31.80 -8.95 -24.71
N ASN A 1168 -32.05 -10.17 -25.18
CA ASN A 1168 -31.04 -11.01 -25.82
C ASN A 1168 -30.66 -10.43 -27.19
N GLU A 1169 -31.61 -9.93 -27.97
CA GLU A 1169 -31.31 -9.29 -29.26
C GLU A 1169 -30.41 -8.05 -29.09
N LEU A 1170 -30.73 -7.18 -28.13
CA LEU A 1170 -29.92 -6.00 -27.81
C LEU A 1170 -28.57 -6.39 -27.22
N LYS A 1171 -28.50 -7.45 -26.42
CA LYS A 1171 -27.25 -7.98 -25.90
C LYS A 1171 -26.38 -8.53 -27.03
N VAL A 1172 -26.93 -9.33 -27.94
CA VAL A 1172 -26.23 -9.85 -29.11
C VAL A 1172 -25.76 -8.70 -30.00
N LYS A 1173 -26.60 -7.70 -30.26
CA LYS A 1173 -26.21 -6.49 -31.01
C LYS A 1173 -25.11 -5.69 -30.33
N ALA A 1174 -25.18 -5.51 -29.01
CA ALA A 1174 -24.14 -4.84 -28.24
C ALA A 1174 -22.83 -5.66 -28.20
N GLU A 1175 -22.91 -6.99 -28.14
CA GLU A 1175 -21.76 -7.89 -28.22
C GLU A 1175 -21.15 -7.90 -29.63
N ASP A 1176 -21.97 -7.87 -30.67
CA ASP A 1176 -21.54 -7.76 -32.06
C ASP A 1176 -20.91 -6.39 -32.32
N LEU A 1177 -21.47 -5.30 -31.78
CA LEU A 1177 -20.84 -3.97 -31.79
C LEU A 1177 -19.51 -3.98 -31.03
N LYS A 1178 -19.45 -4.59 -29.84
CA LYS A 1178 -18.22 -4.72 -29.08
C LYS A 1178 -17.15 -5.49 -29.85
N LYS A 1179 -17.55 -6.52 -30.61
CA LYS A 1179 -16.65 -7.28 -31.51
C LYS A 1179 -16.23 -6.48 -32.74
N LYS A 1180 -17.15 -5.72 -33.35
CA LYS A 1180 -16.95 -5.01 -34.63
C LYS A 1180 -16.25 -3.66 -34.48
N GLU A 1181 -16.65 -2.86 -33.49
CA GLU A 1181 -16.21 -1.47 -33.31
C GLU A 1181 -15.30 -1.30 -32.08
N GLY A 1182 -15.12 -2.33 -31.26
CA GLY A 1182 -14.34 -2.25 -30.03
C GLY A 1182 -14.93 -1.29 -28.97
N VAL A 1183 -16.16 -0.79 -29.19
CA VAL A 1183 -16.90 0.07 -28.27
C VAL A 1183 -17.66 -0.83 -27.30
N THR A 1184 -17.20 -0.87 -26.05
CA THR A 1184 -17.97 -1.52 -24.99
C THR A 1184 -19.21 -0.68 -24.67
N PRO A 1185 -20.28 -1.31 -24.17
CA PRO A 1185 -21.38 -0.57 -23.55
C PRO A 1185 -20.86 0.36 -22.42
N GLU A 1186 -19.68 0.07 -21.88
CA GLU A 1186 -18.93 0.88 -20.92
C GLU A 1186 -18.34 2.18 -21.47
N VAL A 1187 -17.94 2.23 -22.75
CA VAL A 1187 -17.50 3.46 -23.42
C VAL A 1187 -18.66 4.39 -23.76
N ALA A 1188 -19.81 3.82 -24.09
CA ALA A 1188 -21.08 4.55 -24.20
C ALA A 1188 -21.47 5.26 -22.87
N ARG A 1189 -20.90 4.84 -21.72
CA ARG A 1189 -21.05 5.53 -20.42
C ARG A 1189 -20.30 6.86 -20.33
N LEU A 1190 -19.31 7.13 -21.18
CA LEU A 1190 -18.44 8.30 -21.05
C LEU A 1190 -18.82 9.44 -22.00
N GLN A 1191 -19.53 9.12 -23.09
CA GLN A 1191 -20.33 10.10 -23.84
C GLN A 1191 -21.56 10.61 -23.07
N VAL A 1192 -21.65 10.32 -21.77
CA VAL A 1192 -22.68 10.77 -20.82
C VAL A 1192 -22.23 12.03 -20.06
N LYS A 1193 -20.94 12.38 -20.10
CA LYS A 1193 -20.43 13.61 -19.48
C LYS A 1193 -20.48 14.80 -20.41
#